data_AF-Q0IST7-F1
#
_entry.id   AF-Q0IST7-F1
#
_cell.length_a   1.000
_cell.length_b   1.000
_cell.length_c   1.000
_cell.angle_alpha   90.00
_cell.angle_beta   90.00
_cell.angle_gamma   90.00
#
_symmetry.space_group_name_H-M   'P 1'
#
loop_
_entity.id
_entity.type
_entity.pdbx_description
1 polymer ?
#
loop_
_entity_poly.entity_id
_entity_poly.type
_entity_poly.pdbx_seq_one_letter_code
_entity_poly.pdbx_strand_id
1 'polypeptide(L)'
;MAKRYLIIIDNLSAASVWDILNQAFPECTQRSRIITTTRIISVALNCCLHRSEYIFEMKPLGDDCSRKLFFKGLFGSERDCPHRFKEASNKIVQICGGLPLAIIIIASLLASQPVVSMRLWIHICNSLRPDLWTDSTSDGMKQVLNLCYNNLPHYLKNCMLYLNKYPEGYKISKDALVKAWVAEGFINVTKDLGMEKVAARYFDELIGRRFIQPIEINYNDEVSSCTVHDLVRDLIAQKSADENFIVIIDGYRKNVGLIDKVRRLSVQFFYSKYTKVPSNIKRSQVRSLTFFGLLRCMPSITDFKLIRVLNLQLVGHLGENTLDLTGISVLFQLKYLKIVCDICIELPNQMRGLQLLETMDMKTKLTAVPWDVFHLPGLLHLYLLLEPNLLDWIGQMKSTITLDASSNSSQGNLNNLQDICLSCCALPSEHLQRNMETLGSLLGAVSNLKTLSIVSSSNQNVDMVSGTSDATVAWDFLTPPRFLQRFEWLLHDCIFSKIPEWIGELDNLCILNIAVRELVKNGINILRGLPALTSLSLNVHTTSIEKVIFDKGGFSVLKYLEFRCSAPWLKFESDALPNLRKLKLVFNSLFENIHGTAPISIEHLSCLEEISAKIRGGGNVEFPLTSAISNHPGNPRINFQLVDGVFYGDEDEEHATPTMGLEGRCWETVSGDSDGVGRCPQPNHVLENVLLESILQFLTTARDRNMASLVCRYWYHAEAETRQELFIRNCYAVSPNRVIERFRGLRSITLKGRPCFADSTLVPKGWGAYASPWVAALGPAYPHLKCIFLKRMTVSDNDLRLIAQSFPQLRELSLMSCDKFSATGLAIIAEQCRHLHVLDLINDKVEDTVDKQVDWISMFPKPSTSLESLLFSCVDTPCNFESLEALVARSPGLCQLGVNRHVTVEQLCCLMAIAPNLTHLGTGVFRSKTGYPAGEAPPSVSELATYFAACRSLHSLSGLQDANPDYLPAIYPVCANLTSLNISSATLTGQQLAPIIRSCGNLRTFCVRDSIGDDGLSAIAETCLDLQDLRVYRLLRGSEHHLSVSDVGLETISKGCQKLKTLTYYCGSMTNAAMVIMSSNCPNLEVFRLSILKTYLPDRITGEPMDEGFGAIVMNCKKLSRLSTSGLVTDKAFAYIGQYGKSIKTLSVAFSGNTDMSLRYVFEGCTRLQKLEVRECPFGDEGLLSGLSHFWNMRFLWMSSCRVTMTGCRYVAQQMPNLVAEVISGHSGNEDVTADNVDHLYLYRSLAGPRDDAPSFVKIL
;
A
#
# COMPACT_ATOMS: atom_id res chain seq x y z
N MET A 1 25.06 -16.86 -11.16
CA MET A 1 24.47 -18.22 -11.14
C MET A 1 22.97 -18.11 -10.96
N ALA A 2 22.15 -18.77 -11.79
CA ALA A 2 20.70 -18.78 -11.58
C ALA A 2 20.35 -19.65 -10.35
N LYS A 3 19.52 -19.14 -9.45
CA LYS A 3 19.01 -19.90 -8.31
C LYS A 3 17.93 -20.88 -8.80
N ARG A 4 18.03 -22.15 -8.39
CA ARG A 4 17.02 -23.19 -8.71
C ARG A 4 15.79 -22.99 -7.85
N TYR A 5 14.61 -23.36 -8.35
CA TYR A 5 13.34 -23.28 -7.62
C TYR A 5 12.56 -24.60 -7.64
N LEU A 6 11.77 -24.82 -6.59
CA LEU A 6 10.73 -25.84 -6.49
C LEU A 6 9.44 -25.13 -6.08
N ILE A 7 8.48 -25.00 -7.00
CA ILE A 7 7.19 -24.32 -6.75
C ILE A 7 6.10 -25.39 -6.68
N ILE A 8 5.21 -25.32 -5.69
CA ILE A 8 4.04 -26.20 -5.56
C ILE A 8 2.78 -25.34 -5.69
N ILE A 9 1.90 -25.69 -6.62
CA ILE A 9 0.62 -25.02 -6.88
C ILE A 9 -0.48 -26.05 -6.69
N ASP A 10 -1.26 -25.90 -5.62
CA ASP A 10 -2.32 -26.85 -5.28
C ASP A 10 -3.66 -26.46 -5.93
N ASN A 11 -4.42 -27.47 -6.33
CA ASN A 11 -5.80 -27.42 -6.83
C ASN A 11 -6.04 -26.42 -7.99
N LEU A 12 -5.19 -26.44 -9.02
CA LEU A 12 -5.31 -25.53 -10.16
C LEU A 12 -6.60 -25.80 -10.97
N SER A 13 -7.48 -24.80 -11.02
CA SER A 13 -8.89 -24.95 -11.42
C SER A 13 -9.18 -24.84 -12.92
N ALA A 14 -8.31 -24.20 -13.71
CA ALA A 14 -8.49 -24.07 -15.15
C ALA A 14 -7.17 -23.84 -15.89
N ALA A 15 -7.13 -24.26 -17.16
CA ALA A 15 -5.98 -24.10 -18.06
C ALA A 15 -5.63 -22.62 -18.28
N SER A 16 -6.62 -21.74 -18.42
CA SER A 16 -6.39 -20.29 -18.56
C SER A 16 -5.73 -19.64 -17.34
N VAL A 17 -5.86 -20.24 -16.15
CA VAL A 17 -5.13 -19.78 -14.95
C VAL A 17 -3.67 -20.24 -15.02
N TRP A 18 -3.41 -21.45 -15.52
CA TRP A 18 -2.04 -21.88 -15.84
C TRP A 18 -1.37 -20.96 -16.85
N ASP A 19 -2.05 -20.61 -17.95
CA ASP A 19 -1.49 -19.78 -19.02
C ASP A 19 -1.02 -18.41 -18.50
N ILE A 20 -1.71 -17.85 -17.49
CA ILE A 20 -1.35 -16.60 -16.81
C ILE A 20 -0.19 -16.83 -15.83
N LEU A 21 -0.23 -17.89 -15.02
CA LEU A 21 0.81 -18.19 -14.03
C LEU A 21 2.14 -18.57 -14.70
N ASN A 22 2.11 -19.31 -15.81
CA ASN A 22 3.28 -19.75 -16.55
C ASN A 22 4.10 -18.56 -17.10
N GLN A 23 3.44 -17.48 -17.50
CA GLN A 23 4.09 -16.23 -17.93
C GLN A 23 4.85 -15.52 -16.80
N ALA A 24 4.58 -15.85 -15.53
CA ALA A 24 5.26 -15.27 -14.38
C ALA A 24 6.49 -16.09 -13.92
N PHE A 25 6.72 -17.29 -14.47
CA PHE A 25 7.86 -18.13 -14.11
C PHE A 25 9.04 -17.92 -15.08
N PRO A 26 10.28 -17.76 -14.59
CA PRO A 26 11.44 -17.51 -15.44
C PRO A 26 11.85 -18.75 -16.24
N GLU A 27 12.17 -18.58 -17.53
CA GLU A 27 12.66 -19.64 -18.42
C GLU A 27 14.05 -20.13 -17.98
N CYS A 28 14.10 -21.12 -17.09
CA CYS A 28 15.35 -21.70 -16.57
C CYS A 28 15.41 -23.22 -16.82
N THR A 29 16.15 -23.61 -17.87
CA THR A 29 16.23 -25.00 -18.37
C THR A 29 17.05 -25.97 -17.52
N GLN A 30 17.67 -25.53 -16.41
CA GLN A 30 18.55 -26.36 -15.58
C GLN A 30 17.99 -26.65 -14.18
N ARG A 31 17.31 -27.81 -14.05
CA ARG A 31 16.94 -28.50 -12.79
C ARG A 31 15.93 -27.79 -11.86
N SER A 32 15.35 -26.66 -12.22
CA SER A 32 14.15 -26.13 -11.53
C SER A 32 12.93 -27.03 -11.79
N ARG A 33 11.95 -27.02 -10.87
CA ARG A 33 10.71 -27.82 -10.98
C ARG A 33 9.49 -27.03 -10.52
N ILE A 34 8.36 -27.28 -11.18
CA ILE A 34 7.03 -26.85 -10.73
C ILE A 34 6.21 -28.13 -10.57
N ILE A 35 5.50 -28.25 -9.45
CA ILE A 35 4.57 -29.34 -9.16
C ILE A 35 3.18 -28.71 -9.07
N THR A 36 2.31 -29.04 -10.00
CA THR A 36 0.90 -28.63 -9.98
C THR A 36 0.03 -29.80 -9.58
N THR A 37 -0.96 -29.59 -8.70
CA THR A 37 -2.05 -30.55 -8.52
C THR A 37 -3.30 -30.01 -9.19
N THR A 38 -4.09 -30.87 -9.83
CA THR A 38 -5.37 -30.50 -10.45
C THR A 38 -6.25 -31.73 -10.58
N ARG A 39 -7.57 -31.50 -10.57
CA ARG A 39 -8.60 -32.55 -10.75
C ARG A 39 -8.98 -32.75 -12.22
N ILE A 40 -8.40 -31.96 -13.14
CA ILE A 40 -8.80 -31.90 -14.55
C ILE A 40 -7.61 -32.29 -15.43
N ILE A 41 -7.71 -33.43 -16.13
CA ILE A 41 -6.59 -33.98 -16.92
C ILE A 41 -6.13 -33.04 -18.05
N SER A 42 -7.02 -32.25 -18.66
CA SER A 42 -6.65 -31.24 -19.66
C SER A 42 -5.85 -30.07 -19.08
N VAL A 43 -6.06 -29.73 -17.80
CA VAL A 43 -5.25 -28.73 -17.09
C VAL A 43 -3.87 -29.31 -16.79
N ALA A 44 -3.79 -30.57 -16.33
CA ALA A 44 -2.50 -31.26 -16.12
C ALA A 44 -1.69 -31.39 -17.42
N LEU A 45 -2.35 -31.72 -18.53
CA LEU A 45 -1.74 -31.75 -19.86
C LEU A 45 -1.19 -30.39 -20.27
N ASN A 46 -1.94 -29.29 -20.09
CA ASN A 46 -1.43 -27.96 -20.41
C ASN A 46 -0.26 -27.56 -19.49
N CYS A 47 -0.33 -27.87 -18.19
CA CYS A 47 0.77 -27.66 -17.24
C CYS A 47 2.07 -28.37 -17.66
N CYS A 48 1.95 -29.53 -18.32
CA CYS A 48 3.09 -30.34 -18.76
C CYS A 48 3.45 -30.17 -20.25
N LEU A 49 2.98 -29.11 -20.93
CA LEU A 49 3.19 -28.89 -22.37
C LEU A 49 2.78 -30.11 -23.23
N HIS A 50 1.65 -30.72 -22.87
CA HIS A 50 1.09 -31.96 -23.43
C HIS A 50 1.96 -33.23 -23.32
N ARG A 51 3.01 -33.21 -22.50
CA ARG A 51 3.85 -34.39 -22.22
C ARG A 51 3.29 -35.20 -21.06
N SER A 52 2.68 -36.34 -21.37
CA SER A 52 2.07 -37.24 -20.37
C SER A 52 3.06 -37.85 -19.37
N GLU A 53 4.34 -37.94 -19.74
CA GLU A 53 5.44 -38.47 -18.91
C GLU A 53 5.67 -37.72 -17.58
N TYR A 54 5.19 -36.47 -17.46
CA TYR A 54 5.28 -35.68 -16.22
C TYR A 54 3.98 -35.69 -15.38
N ILE A 55 2.92 -36.33 -15.87
CA ILE A 55 1.65 -36.43 -15.16
C ILE A 55 1.67 -37.65 -14.24
N PHE A 56 1.75 -37.42 -12.94
CA PHE A 56 1.53 -38.46 -11.94
C PHE A 56 0.04 -38.57 -11.62
N GLU A 57 -0.62 -39.58 -12.18
CA GLU A 57 -2.02 -39.87 -11.84
C GLU A 57 -2.12 -40.48 -10.43
N MET A 58 -2.71 -39.73 -9.49
CA MET A 58 -2.95 -40.17 -8.12
C MET A 58 -3.97 -41.32 -8.09
N LYS A 59 -3.48 -42.56 -7.94
CA LYS A 59 -4.33 -43.74 -7.83
C LYS A 59 -5.17 -43.72 -6.53
N PRO A 60 -6.42 -44.21 -6.57
CA PRO A 60 -7.22 -44.44 -5.37
C PRO A 60 -6.56 -45.43 -4.40
N LEU A 61 -7.04 -45.48 -3.16
CA LEU A 61 -6.61 -46.48 -2.18
C LEU A 61 -7.01 -47.90 -2.64
N GLY A 62 -6.09 -48.86 -2.48
CA GLY A 62 -6.41 -50.28 -2.64
C GLY A 62 -7.46 -50.75 -1.63
N ASP A 63 -8.10 -51.90 -1.89
CA ASP A 63 -9.24 -52.40 -1.10
C ASP A 63 -8.87 -52.52 0.39
N ASP A 64 -7.76 -53.17 0.75
CA ASP A 64 -7.30 -53.31 2.13
C ASP A 64 -7.19 -51.97 2.89
N CYS A 65 -6.65 -50.93 2.26
CA CYS A 65 -6.54 -49.61 2.86
C CYS A 65 -7.90 -48.92 2.98
N SER A 66 -8.77 -49.12 1.99
CA SER A 66 -10.13 -48.59 1.95
C SER A 66 -11.01 -49.22 3.03
N ARG A 67 -10.93 -50.56 3.19
CA ARG A 67 -11.54 -51.32 4.29
C ARG A 67 -11.07 -50.80 5.64
N LYS A 68 -9.75 -50.75 5.86
CA LYS A 68 -9.15 -50.26 7.12
C LYS A 68 -9.64 -48.84 7.46
N LEU A 69 -9.69 -47.94 6.47
CA LEU A 69 -10.17 -46.57 6.66
C LEU A 69 -11.67 -46.53 7.02
N PHE A 70 -12.50 -47.28 6.28
CA PHE A 70 -13.94 -47.36 6.50
C PHE A 70 -14.29 -47.95 7.88
N PHE A 71 -13.77 -49.13 8.19
CA PHE A 71 -14.07 -49.82 9.45
C PHE A 71 -13.48 -49.11 10.66
N LYS A 72 -12.30 -48.48 10.54
CA LYS A 72 -11.76 -47.60 11.61
C LYS A 72 -12.69 -46.41 11.89
N GLY A 73 -13.26 -45.82 10.84
CA GLY A 73 -14.21 -44.71 10.98
C GLY A 73 -15.57 -45.08 11.56
N LEU A 74 -16.00 -46.35 11.42
CA LEU A 74 -17.35 -46.81 11.79
C LEU A 74 -17.42 -47.67 13.06
N PHE A 75 -16.44 -48.55 13.28
CA PHE A 75 -16.42 -49.50 14.41
C PHE A 75 -15.11 -49.47 15.22
N GLY A 76 -14.16 -48.57 14.90
CA GLY A 76 -12.83 -48.53 15.52
C GLY A 76 -11.85 -49.56 14.92
N SER A 77 -12.29 -50.80 14.70
CA SER A 77 -11.55 -51.78 13.89
C SER A 77 -12.47 -52.66 13.03
N GLU A 78 -11.89 -53.34 12.03
CA GLU A 78 -12.60 -54.29 11.16
C GLU A 78 -13.06 -55.55 11.92
N ARG A 79 -12.41 -55.89 13.04
CA ARG A 79 -12.79 -57.05 13.87
C ARG A 79 -14.11 -56.81 14.60
N ASP A 80 -14.40 -55.56 14.92
CA ASP A 80 -15.56 -55.14 15.71
C ASP A 80 -16.83 -54.97 14.84
N CYS A 81 -16.74 -55.19 13.52
CA CYS A 81 -17.86 -55.13 12.60
C CYS A 81 -18.82 -56.34 12.76
N PRO A 82 -20.11 -56.13 13.13
CA PRO A 82 -21.07 -57.21 13.28
C PRO A 82 -21.30 -57.97 11.96
N HIS A 83 -21.33 -59.30 12.02
CA HIS A 83 -21.34 -60.16 10.82
C HIS A 83 -22.45 -59.83 9.80
N ARG A 84 -23.63 -59.42 10.28
CA ARG A 84 -24.78 -59.01 9.45
C ARG A 84 -24.52 -57.79 8.55
N PHE A 85 -23.51 -56.98 8.84
CA PHE A 85 -23.18 -55.78 8.08
C PHE A 85 -21.98 -55.97 7.15
N LYS A 86 -21.15 -57.00 7.34
CA LYS A 86 -19.89 -57.18 6.59
C LYS A 86 -20.08 -57.17 5.07
N GLU A 87 -21.08 -57.87 4.55
CA GLU A 87 -21.37 -57.91 3.11
C GLU A 87 -21.76 -56.53 2.56
N ALA A 88 -22.69 -55.83 3.22
CA ALA A 88 -23.09 -54.48 2.83
C ALA A 88 -21.94 -53.46 2.98
N SER A 89 -21.14 -53.57 4.04
CA SER A 89 -19.95 -52.72 4.25
C SER A 89 -18.89 -52.95 3.18
N ASN A 90 -18.61 -54.20 2.80
CA ASN A 90 -17.70 -54.51 1.69
C ASN A 90 -18.22 -53.90 0.38
N LYS A 91 -19.52 -54.06 0.09
CA LYS A 91 -20.15 -53.45 -1.10
C LYS A 91 -20.07 -51.93 -1.10
N ILE A 92 -20.25 -51.28 0.06
CA ILE A 92 -20.10 -49.83 0.21
C ILE A 92 -18.64 -49.40 -0.03
N VAL A 93 -17.65 -50.12 0.52
CA VAL A 93 -16.23 -49.83 0.30
C VAL A 93 -15.86 -49.92 -1.20
N GLN A 94 -16.37 -50.94 -1.90
CA GLN A 94 -16.23 -51.08 -3.36
C GLN A 94 -16.90 -49.92 -4.12
N ILE A 95 -18.13 -49.55 -3.73
CA ILE A 95 -18.85 -48.40 -4.29
C ILE A 95 -18.09 -47.08 -4.09
N CYS A 96 -17.31 -46.91 -3.02
CA CYS A 96 -16.50 -45.72 -2.80
C CYS A 96 -15.25 -45.61 -3.70
N GLY A 97 -14.94 -46.63 -4.51
CA GLY A 97 -13.88 -46.60 -5.53
C GLY A 97 -12.48 -46.29 -5.00
N GLY A 98 -12.21 -46.55 -3.72
CA GLY A 98 -10.93 -46.23 -3.07
C GLY A 98 -10.70 -44.75 -2.74
N LEU A 99 -11.70 -43.87 -2.89
CA LEU A 99 -11.54 -42.44 -2.61
C LEU A 99 -11.64 -42.14 -1.10
N PRO A 100 -10.59 -41.59 -0.46
CA PRO A 100 -10.58 -41.38 1.00
C PRO A 100 -11.75 -40.54 1.51
N LEU A 101 -12.09 -39.46 0.80
CA LEU A 101 -13.16 -38.55 1.24
C LEU A 101 -14.56 -39.17 1.11
N ALA A 102 -14.82 -39.96 0.08
CA ALA A 102 -16.08 -40.71 -0.07
C ALA A 102 -16.22 -41.76 1.04
N ILE A 103 -15.15 -42.52 1.30
CA ILE A 103 -15.07 -43.50 2.38
C ILE A 103 -15.35 -42.85 3.75
N ILE A 104 -14.67 -41.74 4.04
CA ILE A 104 -14.79 -41.02 5.31
C ILE A 104 -16.21 -40.45 5.51
N ILE A 105 -16.80 -39.84 4.48
CA ILE A 105 -18.13 -39.22 4.58
C ILE A 105 -19.24 -40.28 4.68
N ILE A 106 -19.14 -41.41 3.98
CA ILE A 106 -20.13 -42.50 4.14
C ILE A 106 -19.95 -43.19 5.49
N ALA A 107 -18.72 -43.45 5.93
CA ALA A 107 -18.47 -44.00 7.28
C ALA A 107 -19.04 -43.07 8.38
N SER A 108 -18.84 -41.75 8.29
CA SER A 108 -19.41 -40.79 9.25
C SER A 108 -20.93 -40.67 9.15
N LEU A 109 -21.53 -40.76 7.96
CA LEU A 109 -22.99 -40.80 7.79
C LEU A 109 -23.61 -42.01 8.50
N LEU A 110 -22.95 -43.16 8.44
CA LEU A 110 -23.39 -44.40 9.07
C LEU A 110 -23.14 -44.39 10.58
N ALA A 111 -22.00 -43.86 11.03
CA ALA A 111 -21.65 -43.74 12.46
C ALA A 111 -22.52 -42.73 13.21
N SER A 112 -23.04 -41.72 12.52
CA SER A 112 -23.92 -40.67 13.09
C SER A 112 -25.41 -41.06 13.13
N GLN A 113 -25.75 -42.34 12.95
CA GLN A 113 -27.12 -42.84 13.11
C GLN A 113 -27.35 -43.34 14.55
N PRO A 114 -28.41 -42.91 15.23
CA PRO A 114 -28.71 -43.38 16.59
C PRO A 114 -29.11 -44.87 16.66
N VAL A 115 -29.54 -45.45 15.53
CA VAL A 115 -29.84 -46.89 15.40
C VAL A 115 -29.28 -47.42 14.08
N VAL A 116 -28.46 -48.45 14.15
CA VAL A 116 -27.81 -49.09 12.98
C VAL A 116 -28.84 -49.93 12.20
N SER A 117 -29.58 -49.28 11.30
CA SER A 117 -30.66 -49.89 10.53
C SER A 117 -30.20 -50.41 9.17
N MET A 118 -30.31 -51.72 8.94
CA MET A 118 -29.93 -52.38 7.67
C MET A 118 -30.59 -51.75 6.43
N ARG A 119 -31.78 -51.13 6.59
CA ARG A 119 -32.49 -50.42 5.51
C ARG A 119 -31.67 -49.27 4.92
N LEU A 120 -30.91 -48.54 5.74
CA LEU A 120 -30.06 -47.43 5.26
C LEU A 120 -28.84 -47.95 4.48
N TRP A 121 -28.25 -49.06 4.91
CA TRP A 121 -27.12 -49.70 4.23
C TRP A 121 -27.54 -50.20 2.84
N ILE A 122 -28.70 -50.85 2.76
CA ILE A 122 -29.31 -51.28 1.49
C ILE A 122 -29.67 -50.07 0.62
N HIS A 123 -30.25 -49.01 1.20
CA HIS A 123 -30.57 -47.77 0.47
C HIS A 123 -29.31 -47.16 -0.16
N ILE A 124 -28.21 -47.02 0.58
CA ILE A 124 -26.94 -46.52 0.06
C ILE A 124 -26.40 -47.41 -1.07
N CYS A 125 -26.44 -48.74 -0.90
CA CYS A 125 -26.04 -49.71 -1.93
C CYS A 125 -26.90 -49.69 -3.21
N ASN A 126 -28.14 -49.20 -3.13
CA ASN A 126 -29.07 -49.12 -4.26
C ASN A 126 -29.09 -47.73 -4.91
N SER A 127 -28.77 -46.68 -4.16
CA SER A 127 -28.74 -45.30 -4.64
C SER A 127 -27.41 -44.90 -5.31
N LEU A 128 -26.33 -45.63 -5.06
CA LEU A 128 -25.03 -45.42 -5.70
C LEU A 128 -24.76 -46.55 -6.71
N ARG A 129 -24.68 -46.20 -8.00
CA ARG A 129 -24.36 -47.17 -9.06
C ARG A 129 -22.83 -47.34 -9.20
N PRO A 130 -22.29 -48.56 -9.23
CA PRO A 130 -20.86 -48.78 -9.48
C PRO A 130 -20.38 -48.23 -10.84
N ASP A 131 -21.23 -48.35 -11.86
CA ASP A 131 -20.91 -48.07 -13.27
C ASP A 131 -20.71 -46.58 -13.61
N LEU A 132 -20.82 -45.68 -12.62
CA LEU A 132 -20.67 -44.22 -12.81
C LEU A 132 -19.30 -43.70 -12.36
N TRP A 133 -18.48 -44.55 -11.73
CA TRP A 133 -17.10 -44.22 -11.36
C TRP A 133 -16.10 -44.42 -12.51
N THR A 134 -16.50 -45.09 -13.58
CA THR A 134 -15.69 -45.36 -14.77
C THR A 134 -15.59 -44.15 -15.72
N ASP A 135 -16.63 -43.32 -15.76
CA ASP A 135 -16.73 -42.23 -16.75
C ASP A 135 -16.23 -40.88 -16.18
N SER A 136 -16.48 -40.60 -14.89
CA SER A 136 -15.82 -39.49 -14.19
C SER A 136 -15.84 -39.68 -12.66
N THR A 137 -14.68 -39.58 -12.02
CA THR A 137 -14.56 -39.61 -10.54
C THR A 137 -15.24 -38.43 -9.85
N SER A 138 -15.46 -37.33 -10.59
CA SER A 138 -16.19 -36.15 -10.12
C SER A 138 -17.68 -36.44 -9.90
N ASP A 139 -18.34 -37.13 -10.83
CA ASP A 139 -19.79 -37.35 -10.76
C ASP A 139 -20.19 -38.43 -9.76
N GLY A 140 -19.36 -39.47 -9.59
CA GLY A 140 -19.51 -40.42 -8.47
C GLY A 140 -19.43 -39.72 -7.11
N MET A 141 -18.45 -38.82 -6.94
CA MET A 141 -18.30 -38.07 -5.68
C MET A 141 -19.46 -37.08 -5.44
N LYS A 142 -19.98 -36.42 -6.49
CA LYS A 142 -21.21 -35.62 -6.39
C LYS A 142 -22.40 -36.44 -5.94
N GLN A 143 -22.55 -37.69 -6.40
CA GLN A 143 -23.64 -38.57 -5.95
C GLN A 143 -23.51 -38.97 -4.48
N VAL A 144 -22.30 -39.32 -4.03
CA VAL A 144 -22.02 -39.60 -2.60
C VAL A 144 -22.38 -38.38 -1.74
N LEU A 145 -21.92 -37.20 -2.13
CA LEU A 145 -22.22 -35.95 -1.42
C LEU A 145 -23.72 -35.61 -1.43
N ASN A 146 -24.41 -35.75 -2.56
CA ASN A 146 -25.87 -35.56 -2.66
C ASN A 146 -26.62 -36.56 -1.77
N LEU A 147 -26.23 -37.83 -1.74
CA LEU A 147 -26.84 -38.86 -0.90
C LEU A 147 -26.67 -38.51 0.59
N CYS A 148 -25.47 -38.09 0.99
CA CYS A 148 -25.19 -37.72 2.38
C CYS A 148 -25.96 -36.45 2.77
N TYR A 149 -26.05 -35.45 1.88
CA TYR A 149 -26.89 -34.26 2.09
C TYR A 149 -28.39 -34.60 2.16
N ASN A 150 -28.90 -35.46 1.29
CA ASN A 150 -30.31 -35.85 1.29
C ASN A 150 -30.70 -36.53 2.62
N ASN A 151 -29.79 -37.33 3.19
CA ASN A 151 -29.94 -37.98 4.50
C ASN A 151 -29.65 -37.06 5.71
N LEU A 152 -29.26 -35.79 5.51
CA LEU A 152 -29.16 -34.84 6.63
C LEU A 152 -30.55 -34.50 7.20
N PRO A 153 -30.68 -34.40 8.53
CA PRO A 153 -31.85 -33.81 9.17
C PRO A 153 -32.12 -32.39 8.67
N HIS A 154 -33.40 -32.01 8.56
CA HIS A 154 -33.80 -30.68 8.06
C HIS A 154 -33.20 -29.51 8.85
N TYR A 155 -32.96 -29.67 10.16
CA TYR A 155 -32.33 -28.64 10.99
C TYR A 155 -30.86 -28.38 10.62
N LEU A 156 -30.12 -29.40 10.17
CA LEU A 156 -28.74 -29.24 9.71
C LEU A 156 -28.64 -28.68 8.29
N LYS A 157 -29.60 -29.01 7.39
CA LYS A 157 -29.57 -28.55 6.00
C LYS A 157 -29.47 -27.04 5.89
N ASN A 158 -30.30 -26.29 6.63
CA ASN A 158 -30.23 -24.83 6.68
C ASN A 158 -28.87 -24.30 7.18
N CYS A 159 -28.34 -24.91 8.25
CA CYS A 159 -27.07 -24.54 8.85
C CYS A 159 -25.89 -24.78 7.87
N MET A 160 -25.92 -25.89 7.14
CA MET A 160 -24.94 -26.25 6.11
C MET A 160 -25.03 -25.35 4.87
N LEU A 161 -26.24 -25.12 4.33
CA LEU A 161 -26.43 -24.19 3.19
C LEU A 161 -25.96 -22.77 3.52
N TYR A 162 -26.07 -22.35 4.79
CA TYR A 162 -25.63 -21.03 5.24
C TYR A 162 -24.13 -20.77 5.03
N LEU A 163 -23.30 -21.82 5.00
CA LEU A 163 -21.86 -21.72 4.78
C LEU A 163 -21.53 -21.17 3.38
N ASN A 164 -22.45 -21.25 2.41
CA ASN A 164 -22.27 -20.74 1.04
C ASN A 164 -21.96 -19.23 0.99
N LYS A 165 -22.26 -18.47 2.05
CA LYS A 165 -21.98 -17.02 2.07
C LYS A 165 -20.49 -16.69 2.10
N TYR A 166 -19.63 -17.59 2.58
CA TYR A 166 -18.20 -17.37 2.73
C TYR A 166 -17.42 -17.74 1.44
N PRO A 167 -16.30 -17.06 1.13
CA PRO A 167 -15.46 -17.42 -0.01
C PRO A 167 -14.65 -18.70 0.25
N GLU A 168 -14.03 -19.21 -0.81
CA GLU A 168 -13.09 -20.34 -0.75
C GLU A 168 -11.93 -20.09 0.24
N GLY A 169 -11.51 -21.14 0.96
CA GLY A 169 -10.44 -21.08 1.96
C GLY A 169 -10.74 -20.27 3.23
N TYR A 170 -11.93 -19.65 3.35
CA TYR A 170 -12.22 -18.75 4.47
C TYR A 170 -12.31 -19.48 5.82
N LYS A 171 -11.61 -18.94 6.83
CA LYS A 171 -11.63 -19.43 8.21
C LYS A 171 -12.88 -18.91 8.95
N ILE A 172 -13.81 -19.81 9.27
CA ILE A 172 -15.10 -19.48 9.90
C ILE A 172 -15.01 -19.72 11.41
N SER A 173 -15.27 -18.70 12.23
CA SER A 173 -15.37 -18.84 13.70
C SER A 173 -16.66 -19.58 14.10
N LYS A 174 -16.56 -20.59 14.98
CA LYS A 174 -17.71 -21.33 15.52
C LYS A 174 -18.69 -20.40 16.22
N ASP A 175 -18.20 -19.52 17.08
CA ASP A 175 -19.03 -18.60 17.88
C ASP A 175 -19.87 -17.65 17.01
N ALA A 176 -19.21 -16.96 16.07
CA ALA A 176 -19.88 -16.04 15.15
C ALA A 176 -20.89 -16.75 14.23
N LEU A 177 -20.62 -18.00 13.84
CA LEU A 177 -21.51 -18.82 13.01
C LEU A 177 -22.74 -19.30 13.78
N VAL A 178 -22.55 -19.80 15.01
CA VAL A 178 -23.62 -20.23 15.94
C VAL A 178 -24.58 -19.06 16.21
N LYS A 179 -24.05 -17.90 16.59
CA LYS A 179 -24.85 -16.68 16.84
C LYS A 179 -25.60 -16.23 15.59
N ALA A 180 -24.98 -16.29 14.41
CA ALA A 180 -25.65 -16.00 13.15
C ALA A 180 -26.79 -16.99 12.82
N TRP A 181 -26.64 -18.29 13.10
CA TRP A 181 -27.72 -19.28 12.90
C TRP A 181 -28.92 -19.08 13.82
N VAL A 182 -28.67 -18.63 15.06
CA VAL A 182 -29.74 -18.24 16.00
C VAL A 182 -30.47 -16.99 15.48
N ALA A 183 -29.74 -15.95 15.06
CA ALA A 183 -30.32 -14.71 14.51
C ALA A 183 -31.08 -14.90 13.19
N GLU A 184 -30.66 -15.85 12.35
CA GLU A 184 -31.40 -16.31 11.16
C GLU A 184 -32.73 -17.02 11.50
N GLY A 185 -32.84 -17.58 12.71
CA GLY A 185 -33.97 -18.40 13.14
C GLY A 185 -33.93 -19.85 12.62
N PHE A 186 -32.73 -20.41 12.39
CA PHE A 186 -32.61 -21.83 12.01
C PHE A 186 -32.78 -22.80 13.18
N ILE A 187 -32.65 -22.29 14.39
CA ILE A 187 -32.70 -23.05 15.64
C ILE A 187 -34.09 -22.88 16.24
N ASN A 188 -34.87 -23.97 16.31
CA ASN A 188 -36.25 -23.94 16.80
C ASN A 188 -36.37 -24.88 18.02
N VAL A 189 -36.49 -24.29 19.22
CA VAL A 189 -36.50 -25.00 20.51
C VAL A 189 -37.45 -24.29 21.47
N THR A 190 -38.04 -25.01 22.42
CA THR A 190 -38.76 -24.44 23.56
C THR A 190 -37.83 -23.55 24.40
N LYS A 191 -38.40 -22.52 25.05
CA LYS A 191 -37.63 -21.43 25.71
C LYS A 191 -36.66 -21.90 26.80
N ASP A 192 -36.82 -23.12 27.31
CA ASP A 192 -36.09 -23.65 28.46
C ASP A 192 -34.69 -24.20 28.09
N LEU A 193 -34.39 -24.39 26.79
CA LEU A 193 -33.06 -24.79 26.31
C LEU A 193 -32.36 -23.63 25.59
N GLY A 194 -31.13 -23.32 26.02
CA GLY A 194 -30.33 -22.26 25.39
C GLY A 194 -30.05 -22.52 23.91
N MET A 195 -30.59 -21.69 23.03
CA MET A 195 -30.54 -21.88 21.56
C MET A 195 -29.10 -21.97 21.03
N GLU A 196 -28.17 -21.19 21.56
CA GLU A 196 -26.75 -21.26 21.20
C GLU A 196 -26.11 -22.62 21.50
N LYS A 197 -26.46 -23.25 22.64
CA LYS A 197 -25.94 -24.59 22.97
C LYS A 197 -26.45 -25.64 21.97
N VAL A 198 -27.67 -25.48 21.45
CA VAL A 198 -28.21 -26.35 20.40
C VAL A 198 -27.54 -26.08 19.05
N ALA A 199 -27.31 -24.81 18.69
CA ALA A 199 -26.56 -24.44 17.49
C ALA A 199 -25.10 -24.94 17.53
N ALA A 200 -24.43 -24.87 18.69
CA ALA A 200 -23.10 -25.43 18.88
C ALA A 200 -23.09 -26.94 18.66
N ARG A 201 -24.09 -27.67 19.19
CA ARG A 201 -24.25 -29.11 18.90
C ARG A 201 -24.48 -29.39 17.41
N TYR A 202 -25.22 -28.55 16.69
CA TYR A 202 -25.40 -28.70 15.24
C TYR A 202 -24.09 -28.48 14.46
N PHE A 203 -23.25 -27.52 14.90
CA PHE A 203 -21.90 -27.34 14.37
C PHE A 203 -21.04 -28.60 14.59
N ASP A 204 -21.03 -29.13 15.82
CA ASP A 204 -20.24 -30.30 16.17
C ASP A 204 -20.74 -31.57 15.45
N GLU A 205 -22.05 -31.67 15.17
CA GLU A 205 -22.61 -32.74 14.34
C GLU A 205 -22.16 -32.62 12.86
N LEU A 206 -22.05 -31.41 12.30
CA LEU A 206 -21.52 -31.21 10.95
C LEU A 206 -20.01 -31.52 10.85
N ILE A 207 -19.23 -31.24 11.90
CA ILE A 207 -17.82 -31.68 12.04
C ILE A 207 -17.78 -33.22 12.11
N GLY A 208 -18.59 -33.85 12.97
CA GLY A 208 -18.66 -35.30 13.15
C GLY A 208 -19.07 -36.04 11.87
N ARG A 209 -20.01 -35.47 11.11
CA ARG A 209 -20.43 -35.93 9.78
C ARG A 209 -19.41 -35.63 8.67
N ARG A 210 -18.34 -34.88 8.96
CA ARG A 210 -17.22 -34.54 8.05
C ARG A 210 -17.59 -33.63 6.86
N PHE A 211 -18.68 -32.86 6.99
CA PHE A 211 -19.04 -31.83 6.00
C PHE A 211 -18.22 -30.55 6.16
N ILE A 212 -17.79 -30.24 7.39
CA ILE A 212 -16.88 -29.14 7.69
C ILE A 212 -15.63 -29.68 8.39
N GLN A 213 -14.51 -28.98 8.21
CA GLN A 213 -13.19 -29.39 8.69
C GLN A 213 -12.74 -28.43 9.80
N PRO A 214 -12.29 -28.93 10.96
CA PRO A 214 -11.71 -28.07 12.00
C PRO A 214 -10.37 -27.47 11.51
N ILE A 215 -10.15 -26.18 11.79
CA ILE A 215 -8.85 -25.52 11.59
C ILE A 215 -8.18 -25.35 12.95
N GLU A 216 -8.83 -24.65 13.88
CA GLU A 216 -8.32 -24.42 15.22
C GLU A 216 -9.14 -25.18 16.24
N ILE A 217 -8.41 -25.81 17.16
CA ILE A 217 -8.94 -26.49 18.33
C ILE A 217 -8.37 -25.72 19.53
N ASN A 218 -9.23 -25.32 20.46
CA ASN A 218 -8.82 -24.60 21.65
C ASN A 218 -8.13 -25.56 22.65
N TYR A 219 -7.59 -25.01 23.73
CA TYR A 219 -6.92 -25.77 24.79
C TYR A 219 -7.82 -26.82 25.47
N ASN A 220 -9.16 -26.68 25.37
CA ASN A 220 -10.18 -27.61 25.88
C ASN A 220 -10.58 -28.73 24.90
N ASP A 221 -9.85 -28.89 23.78
CA ASP A 221 -10.17 -29.82 22.69
C ASP A 221 -11.47 -29.51 21.92
N GLU A 222 -12.03 -28.30 22.08
CA GLU A 222 -13.19 -27.85 21.31
C GLU A 222 -12.76 -27.12 20.04
N VAL A 223 -13.43 -27.40 18.93
CA VAL A 223 -13.19 -26.71 17.65
C VAL A 223 -13.63 -25.25 17.75
N SER A 224 -12.71 -24.30 17.64
CA SER A 224 -13.00 -22.85 17.69
C SER A 224 -13.24 -22.25 16.30
N SER A 225 -12.66 -22.84 15.25
CA SER A 225 -12.91 -22.43 13.86
C SER A 225 -12.84 -23.60 12.87
N CYS A 226 -13.52 -23.45 11.74
CA CYS A 226 -13.60 -24.44 10.67
C CYS A 226 -13.45 -23.85 9.27
N THR A 227 -13.32 -24.71 8.28
CA THR A 227 -13.48 -24.40 6.84
C THR A 227 -14.33 -25.47 6.15
N VAL A 228 -14.68 -25.21 4.89
CA VAL A 228 -15.49 -26.09 4.04
C VAL A 228 -14.62 -26.59 2.89
N HIS A 229 -14.44 -27.90 2.80
CA HIS A 229 -13.72 -28.54 1.70
C HIS A 229 -14.42 -28.28 0.35
N ASP A 230 -13.67 -28.00 -0.71
CA ASP A 230 -14.21 -27.46 -1.97
C ASP A 230 -15.36 -28.28 -2.56
N LEU A 231 -15.21 -29.60 -2.64
CA LEU A 231 -16.26 -30.48 -3.17
C LEU A 231 -17.58 -30.39 -2.36
N VAL A 232 -17.49 -30.12 -1.05
CA VAL A 232 -18.67 -29.89 -0.20
C VAL A 232 -19.21 -28.48 -0.42
N ARG A 233 -18.35 -27.48 -0.63
CA ARG A 233 -18.74 -26.11 -1.00
C ARG A 233 -19.45 -26.08 -2.35
N ASP A 234 -19.00 -26.85 -3.34
CA ASP A 234 -19.63 -26.98 -4.66
C ASP A 234 -21.05 -27.58 -4.55
N LEU A 235 -21.22 -28.63 -3.73
CA LEU A 235 -22.54 -29.20 -3.40
C LEU A 235 -23.44 -28.15 -2.72
N ILE A 236 -22.90 -27.44 -1.72
CA ILE A 236 -23.62 -26.39 -0.98
C ILE A 236 -24.04 -25.25 -1.93
N ALA A 237 -23.17 -24.85 -2.86
CA ALA A 237 -23.46 -23.83 -3.86
C ALA A 237 -24.57 -24.29 -4.82
N GLN A 238 -24.51 -25.55 -5.29
CA GLN A 238 -25.56 -26.13 -6.12
C GLN A 238 -26.91 -26.14 -5.38
N LYS A 239 -26.98 -26.72 -4.17
CA LYS A 239 -28.23 -26.80 -3.39
C LYS A 239 -28.76 -25.43 -2.97
N SER A 240 -27.87 -24.49 -2.64
CA SER A 240 -28.24 -23.10 -2.36
C SER A 240 -28.83 -22.39 -3.58
N ALA A 241 -28.39 -22.75 -4.80
CA ALA A 241 -28.98 -22.24 -6.04
C ALA A 241 -30.34 -22.90 -6.34
N ASP A 242 -30.42 -24.24 -6.26
CA ASP A 242 -31.66 -25.02 -6.42
C ASP A 242 -32.79 -24.50 -5.52
N GLU A 243 -32.47 -24.19 -4.26
CA GLU A 243 -33.42 -23.73 -3.24
C GLU A 243 -33.55 -22.18 -3.15
N ASN A 244 -32.79 -21.41 -3.95
CA ASN A 244 -32.65 -19.94 -3.85
C ASN A 244 -32.39 -19.46 -2.39
N PHE A 245 -31.49 -20.16 -1.70
CA PHE A 245 -31.24 -20.00 -0.26
C PHE A 245 -30.34 -18.81 0.08
N ILE A 246 -29.20 -18.70 -0.61
CA ILE A 246 -28.26 -17.56 -0.63
C ILE A 246 -27.90 -17.26 -2.09
N VAL A 247 -27.95 -15.98 -2.44
CA VAL A 247 -27.43 -15.46 -3.72
C VAL A 247 -26.04 -14.89 -3.49
N ILE A 248 -25.06 -15.30 -4.31
CA ILE A 248 -23.69 -14.80 -4.30
C ILE A 248 -23.48 -13.88 -5.49
N ILE A 249 -22.81 -12.75 -5.28
CA ILE A 249 -22.37 -11.81 -6.31
C ILE A 249 -20.86 -11.65 -6.20
N ASP A 250 -20.14 -12.18 -7.18
CA ASP A 250 -18.69 -11.99 -7.32
C ASP A 250 -18.38 -11.02 -8.47
N GLY A 251 -17.12 -10.56 -8.55
CA GLY A 251 -16.69 -9.61 -9.57
C GLY A 251 -16.56 -10.17 -11.00
N TYR A 252 -16.78 -11.47 -11.21
CA TYR A 252 -16.50 -12.18 -12.46
C TYR A 252 -17.79 -12.69 -13.13
N ARG A 253 -18.83 -13.05 -12.37
CA ARG A 253 -20.14 -13.49 -12.86
C ARG A 253 -21.02 -12.30 -13.26
N LYS A 254 -20.85 -11.84 -14.51
CA LYS A 254 -21.62 -10.71 -15.07
C LYS A 254 -23.12 -10.95 -15.26
N ASN A 255 -23.58 -12.21 -15.26
CA ASN A 255 -24.98 -12.57 -15.51
C ASN A 255 -25.59 -13.26 -14.28
N VAL A 256 -26.20 -12.47 -13.39
CA VAL A 256 -27.16 -12.97 -12.39
C VAL A 256 -28.57 -12.79 -12.97
N GLY A 257 -29.31 -13.89 -13.12
CA GLY A 257 -30.66 -13.88 -13.70
C GLY A 257 -31.69 -13.08 -12.89
N LEU A 258 -32.94 -13.07 -13.36
CA LEU A 258 -34.05 -12.40 -12.67
C LEU A 258 -34.41 -13.12 -11.36
N ILE A 259 -33.79 -12.74 -10.24
CA ILE A 259 -34.08 -13.29 -8.91
C ILE A 259 -35.06 -12.38 -8.18
N ASP A 260 -36.36 -12.60 -8.41
CA ASP A 260 -37.45 -11.80 -7.86
C ASP A 260 -37.64 -11.90 -6.32
N LYS A 261 -36.93 -12.83 -5.65
CA LYS A 261 -37.12 -13.18 -4.23
C LYS A 261 -35.79 -13.45 -3.49
N VAL A 262 -34.84 -12.52 -3.53
CA VAL A 262 -33.58 -12.62 -2.76
C VAL A 262 -33.83 -12.42 -1.27
N ARG A 263 -33.67 -13.47 -0.45
CA ARG A 263 -33.76 -13.37 1.04
C ARG A 263 -32.40 -13.25 1.72
N ARG A 264 -31.34 -13.80 1.14
CA ARG A 264 -29.97 -13.72 1.67
C ARG A 264 -29.01 -13.40 0.54
N LEU A 265 -28.13 -12.45 0.78
CA LEU A 265 -27.22 -11.89 -0.21
C LEU A 265 -25.79 -11.89 0.34
N SER A 266 -24.87 -12.50 -0.40
CA SER A 266 -23.43 -12.38 -0.17
C SER A 266 -22.77 -11.67 -1.35
N VAL A 267 -21.95 -10.65 -1.07
CA VAL A 267 -21.26 -9.83 -2.08
C VAL A 267 -19.76 -9.94 -1.85
N GLN A 268 -19.00 -10.36 -2.86
CA GLN A 268 -17.59 -10.72 -2.75
C GLN A 268 -16.75 -9.96 -3.80
N PHE A 269 -16.25 -8.78 -3.42
CA PHE A 269 -15.55 -7.82 -4.28
C PHE A 269 -14.10 -7.53 -3.81
N PHE A 270 -13.38 -8.54 -3.32
CA PHE A 270 -12.02 -8.39 -2.76
C PHE A 270 -11.02 -7.65 -3.68
N TYR A 271 -11.06 -7.92 -4.98
CA TYR A 271 -10.11 -7.36 -5.96
C TYR A 271 -10.72 -6.33 -6.92
N SER A 272 -12.04 -6.12 -6.85
CA SER A 272 -12.78 -5.32 -7.82
C SER A 272 -12.81 -3.85 -7.43
N LYS A 273 -12.20 -3.00 -8.26
CA LYS A 273 -12.31 -1.55 -8.16
C LYS A 273 -13.58 -1.13 -8.95
N TYR A 274 -14.54 -0.51 -8.27
CA TYR A 274 -15.77 0.09 -8.83
C TYR A 274 -16.93 -0.85 -9.24
N THR A 275 -16.90 -2.16 -8.93
CA THR A 275 -18.08 -3.02 -9.12
C THR A 275 -19.19 -2.64 -8.13
N LYS A 276 -20.44 -2.60 -8.58
CA LYS A 276 -21.63 -2.34 -7.75
C LYS A 276 -22.57 -3.54 -7.76
N VAL A 277 -23.38 -3.67 -6.70
CA VAL A 277 -24.50 -4.63 -6.65
C VAL A 277 -25.49 -4.29 -7.78
N PRO A 278 -25.84 -5.24 -8.66
CA PRO A 278 -26.82 -5.07 -9.74
C PRO A 278 -28.15 -4.44 -9.28
N SER A 279 -28.75 -3.64 -10.15
CA SER A 279 -30.00 -2.90 -9.89
C SER A 279 -31.26 -3.76 -9.97
N ASN A 280 -31.20 -4.95 -10.57
CA ASN A 280 -32.32 -5.90 -10.69
C ASN A 280 -32.69 -6.60 -9.38
N ILE A 281 -31.88 -6.46 -8.31
CA ILE A 281 -32.13 -7.11 -7.02
C ILE A 281 -33.05 -6.26 -6.14
N LYS A 282 -34.21 -6.82 -5.76
CA LYS A 282 -35.19 -6.21 -4.85
C LYS A 282 -34.68 -6.17 -3.40
N ARG A 283 -33.83 -5.17 -3.09
CA ARG A 283 -33.15 -4.96 -1.79
C ARG A 283 -34.10 -4.98 -0.58
N SER A 284 -35.34 -4.52 -0.74
CA SER A 284 -36.36 -4.49 0.31
C SER A 284 -36.80 -5.86 0.84
N GLN A 285 -36.48 -6.97 0.16
CA GLN A 285 -36.83 -8.33 0.61
C GLN A 285 -35.69 -9.07 1.35
N VAL A 286 -34.47 -8.52 1.32
CA VAL A 286 -33.28 -9.16 1.88
C VAL A 286 -33.32 -9.10 3.41
N ARG A 287 -33.04 -10.24 4.04
CA ARG A 287 -33.01 -10.43 5.50
C ARG A 287 -31.62 -10.74 6.05
N SER A 288 -30.68 -11.17 5.20
CA SER A 288 -29.26 -11.27 5.55
C SER A 288 -28.40 -10.67 4.45
N LEU A 289 -27.51 -9.76 4.83
CA LEU A 289 -26.49 -9.18 3.96
C LEU A 289 -25.12 -9.52 4.51
N THR A 290 -24.27 -10.13 3.68
CA THR A 290 -22.84 -10.26 3.93
C THR A 290 -22.08 -9.56 2.81
N PHE A 291 -21.13 -8.71 3.15
CA PHE A 291 -20.29 -7.99 2.20
C PHE A 291 -18.81 -8.21 2.52
N PHE A 292 -18.03 -8.51 1.50
CA PHE A 292 -16.57 -8.56 1.55
C PHE A 292 -15.99 -7.70 0.42
N GLY A 293 -15.14 -6.72 0.74
CA GLY A 293 -14.41 -5.95 -0.28
C GLY A 293 -14.16 -4.49 0.09
N LEU A 294 -13.89 -3.68 -0.94
CA LEU A 294 -13.55 -2.26 -0.78
C LEU A 294 -14.78 -1.41 -0.42
N LEU A 295 -14.60 -0.43 0.48
CA LEU A 295 -15.66 0.44 0.97
C LEU A 295 -16.52 1.06 -0.14
N ARG A 296 -15.88 1.68 -1.14
CA ARG A 296 -16.54 2.30 -2.31
C ARG A 296 -17.46 1.40 -3.15
N CYS A 297 -17.40 0.08 -2.93
CA CYS A 297 -18.25 -0.91 -3.60
C CYS A 297 -19.40 -1.41 -2.70
N MET A 298 -19.46 -0.98 -1.44
CA MET A 298 -20.51 -1.32 -0.48
C MET A 298 -21.87 -0.72 -0.93
N PRO A 299 -22.98 -1.50 -0.91
CA PRO A 299 -24.30 -0.95 -1.15
C PRO A 299 -24.80 -0.16 0.07
N SER A 300 -25.71 0.80 -0.14
CA SER A 300 -26.36 1.51 0.98
C SER A 300 -27.14 0.52 1.85
N ILE A 301 -26.81 0.47 3.15
CA ILE A 301 -27.47 -0.43 4.10
C ILE A 301 -28.96 -0.06 4.32
N THR A 302 -29.32 1.22 4.16
CA THR A 302 -30.69 1.72 4.36
C THR A 302 -31.68 1.23 3.30
N ASP A 303 -31.20 0.74 2.15
CA ASP A 303 -32.02 0.12 1.11
C ASP A 303 -32.68 -1.20 1.59
N PHE A 304 -32.11 -1.84 2.61
CA PHE A 304 -32.42 -3.22 3.01
C PHE A 304 -33.22 -3.27 4.32
N LYS A 305 -34.42 -2.68 4.30
CA LYS A 305 -35.30 -2.45 5.49
C LYS A 305 -35.69 -3.69 6.32
N LEU A 306 -35.47 -4.91 5.83
CA LEU A 306 -35.84 -6.17 6.50
C LEU A 306 -34.62 -6.99 7.00
N ILE A 307 -33.42 -6.39 7.02
CA ILE A 307 -32.22 -7.08 7.52
C ILE A 307 -32.38 -7.51 8.99
N ARG A 308 -32.01 -8.76 9.23
CA ARG A 308 -31.84 -9.42 10.54
C ARG A 308 -30.38 -9.71 10.83
N VAL A 309 -29.60 -10.04 9.81
CA VAL A 309 -28.17 -10.34 9.92
C VAL A 309 -27.37 -9.45 8.97
N LEU A 310 -26.50 -8.61 9.54
CA LEU A 310 -25.59 -7.74 8.80
C LEU A 310 -24.15 -8.12 9.14
N ASN A 311 -23.36 -8.50 8.14
CA ASN A 311 -21.94 -8.84 8.28
C ASN A 311 -21.12 -8.08 7.24
N LEU A 312 -20.39 -7.05 7.65
CA LEU A 312 -19.60 -6.20 6.78
C LEU A 312 -18.10 -6.43 7.03
N GLN A 313 -17.37 -6.81 5.98
CA GLN A 313 -15.91 -6.99 6.00
C GLN A 313 -15.32 -6.06 4.95
N LEU A 314 -14.85 -4.91 5.43
CA LEU A 314 -14.52 -3.73 4.65
C LEU A 314 -13.02 -3.48 4.70
N VAL A 315 -12.47 -3.07 3.56
CA VAL A 315 -11.09 -2.59 3.44
C VAL A 315 -11.11 -1.18 2.85
N GLY A 316 -10.45 -0.25 3.54
CA GLY A 316 -10.39 1.16 3.19
C GLY A 316 -9.43 1.47 2.04
N HIS A 317 -9.44 2.72 1.60
CA HIS A 317 -8.50 3.23 0.61
C HIS A 317 -7.81 4.51 1.10
N LEU A 318 -6.59 4.77 0.59
CA LEU A 318 -5.79 5.95 0.94
C LEU A 318 -6.57 7.25 0.71
N GLY A 319 -7.02 7.86 1.81
CA GLY A 319 -7.79 9.11 1.85
C GLY A 319 -9.19 9.02 2.48
N GLU A 320 -9.67 7.82 2.83
CA GLU A 320 -10.93 7.60 3.57
C GLU A 320 -10.61 7.43 5.07
N ASN A 321 -11.04 8.36 5.92
CA ASN A 321 -10.71 8.35 7.36
C ASN A 321 -11.85 7.79 8.25
N THR A 322 -13.11 7.99 7.83
CA THR A 322 -14.31 7.58 8.57
C THR A 322 -15.36 6.96 7.64
N LEU A 323 -16.21 6.10 8.20
CA LEU A 323 -17.36 5.49 7.57
C LEU A 323 -18.64 5.81 8.34
N ASP A 324 -19.55 6.55 7.70
CA ASP A 324 -20.91 6.79 8.21
C ASP A 324 -21.77 5.52 8.14
N LEU A 325 -22.15 4.99 9.31
CA LEU A 325 -23.19 3.96 9.50
C LEU A 325 -24.34 4.44 10.41
N THR A 326 -24.56 5.75 10.52
CA THR A 326 -25.71 6.33 11.26
C THR A 326 -27.05 5.76 10.78
N GLY A 327 -27.13 5.40 9.49
CA GLY A 327 -28.26 4.70 8.87
C GLY A 327 -28.58 3.30 9.42
N ILE A 328 -27.76 2.68 10.29
CA ILE A 328 -28.10 1.41 10.96
C ILE A 328 -29.38 1.57 11.81
N SER A 329 -29.62 2.75 12.38
CA SER A 329 -30.78 3.06 13.24
C SER A 329 -32.15 2.71 12.63
N VAL A 330 -32.28 2.65 11.29
CA VAL A 330 -33.54 2.33 10.60
C VAL A 330 -33.79 0.81 10.42
N LEU A 331 -32.85 -0.04 10.84
CA LEU A 331 -32.89 -1.49 10.65
C LEU A 331 -33.59 -2.20 11.82
N PHE A 332 -34.86 -1.87 12.06
CA PHE A 332 -35.64 -2.35 13.22
C PHE A 332 -35.77 -3.89 13.37
N GLN A 333 -35.44 -4.67 12.33
CA GLN A 333 -35.43 -6.15 12.38
C GLN A 333 -34.05 -6.76 12.68
N LEU A 334 -33.01 -5.94 12.84
CA LEU A 334 -31.62 -6.37 13.04
C LEU A 334 -31.48 -7.14 14.37
N LYS A 335 -30.98 -8.37 14.27
CA LYS A 335 -30.68 -9.28 15.39
C LYS A 335 -29.17 -9.50 15.57
N TYR A 336 -28.43 -9.52 14.48
CA TYR A 336 -26.98 -9.75 14.48
C TYR A 336 -26.29 -8.70 13.62
N LEU A 337 -25.40 -7.93 14.25
CA LEU A 337 -24.50 -6.99 13.60
C LEU A 337 -23.06 -7.45 13.78
N LYS A 338 -22.33 -7.63 12.69
CA LYS A 338 -20.87 -7.82 12.68
C LYS A 338 -20.23 -6.85 11.71
N ILE A 339 -19.23 -6.10 12.15
CA ILE A 339 -18.44 -5.23 11.29
C ILE A 339 -16.95 -5.46 11.58
N VAL A 340 -16.18 -5.62 10.49
CA VAL A 340 -14.72 -5.69 10.48
C VAL A 340 -14.23 -4.68 9.45
N CYS A 341 -13.42 -3.73 9.87
CA CYS A 341 -12.98 -2.57 9.09
C CYS A 341 -11.67 -2.02 9.66
N ASP A 342 -10.83 -1.49 8.78
CA ASP A 342 -9.53 -0.87 9.05
C ASP A 342 -9.61 0.66 9.25
N ILE A 343 -10.71 1.29 8.82
CA ILE A 343 -11.02 2.71 9.07
C ILE A 343 -12.00 2.89 10.23
N CYS A 344 -12.13 4.13 10.71
CA CYS A 344 -13.00 4.46 11.84
C CYS A 344 -14.48 4.49 11.43
N ILE A 345 -15.39 4.05 12.32
CA ILE A 345 -16.82 3.97 12.05
C ILE A 345 -17.59 4.99 12.89
N GLU A 346 -18.53 5.68 12.26
CA GLU A 346 -19.49 6.57 12.90
C GLU A 346 -20.85 5.86 13.05
N LEU A 347 -21.31 5.74 14.30
CA LEU A 347 -22.59 5.14 14.67
C LEU A 347 -23.63 6.22 15.02
N PRO A 348 -24.94 5.93 14.93
CA PRO A 348 -25.96 6.90 15.31
C PRO A 348 -25.96 7.15 16.82
N ASN A 349 -26.12 8.40 17.25
CA ASN A 349 -26.11 8.83 18.66
C ASN A 349 -27.14 8.12 19.57
N GLN A 350 -28.13 7.44 18.99
CA GLN A 350 -29.12 6.61 19.69
C GLN A 350 -29.33 5.30 18.93
N MET A 351 -29.23 4.19 19.65
CA MET A 351 -29.43 2.82 19.16
C MET A 351 -30.74 2.19 19.66
N ARG A 352 -31.45 2.80 20.63
CA ARG A 352 -32.72 2.32 21.24
C ARG A 352 -33.80 1.82 20.28
N GLY A 353 -33.79 2.26 19.02
CA GLY A 353 -34.68 1.73 17.97
C GLY A 353 -34.45 0.26 17.62
N LEU A 354 -33.26 -0.28 17.87
CA LEU A 354 -32.85 -1.65 17.53
C LEU A 354 -33.26 -2.67 18.61
N GLN A 355 -34.54 -2.66 18.99
CA GLN A 355 -35.08 -3.46 20.10
C GLN A 355 -34.88 -4.98 19.96
N LEU A 356 -34.63 -5.46 18.74
CA LEU A 356 -34.41 -6.88 18.43
C LEU A 356 -32.93 -7.29 18.33
N LEU A 357 -31.97 -6.37 18.57
CA LEU A 357 -30.54 -6.65 18.44
C LEU A 357 -30.06 -7.56 19.56
N GLU A 358 -29.64 -8.77 19.21
CA GLU A 358 -29.16 -9.82 20.13
C GLU A 358 -27.63 -9.87 20.20
N THR A 359 -26.95 -9.62 19.09
CA THR A 359 -25.47 -9.62 18.98
C THR A 359 -24.95 -8.37 18.28
N MET A 360 -23.97 -7.71 18.90
CA MET A 360 -23.21 -6.59 18.32
C MET A 360 -21.71 -6.91 18.38
N ASP A 361 -21.10 -7.21 17.23
CA ASP A 361 -19.68 -7.58 17.09
C ASP A 361 -18.93 -6.54 16.24
N MET A 362 -18.29 -5.59 16.92
CA MET A 362 -17.62 -4.43 16.33
C MET A 362 -16.22 -4.24 16.94
N LYS A 363 -15.33 -5.19 16.64
CA LYS A 363 -13.89 -5.12 16.98
C LYS A 363 -13.12 -4.21 16.02
N THR A 364 -13.60 -2.98 15.87
CA THR A 364 -13.14 -1.95 14.92
C THR A 364 -13.07 -0.59 15.60
N LYS A 365 -12.37 0.36 15.00
CA LYS A 365 -12.29 1.73 15.51
C LYS A 365 -13.63 2.45 15.43
N LEU A 366 -13.98 3.22 16.46
CA LEU A 366 -15.29 3.89 16.58
C LEU A 366 -15.10 5.35 16.98
N THR A 367 -15.82 6.27 16.31
CA THR A 367 -15.74 7.70 16.65
C THR A 367 -16.28 7.97 18.06
N ALA A 368 -17.45 7.40 18.35
CA ALA A 368 -18.08 7.31 19.65
C ALA A 368 -18.97 6.07 19.72
N VAL A 369 -19.20 5.54 20.93
CA VAL A 369 -20.17 4.46 21.14
C VAL A 369 -21.48 5.05 21.69
N PRO A 370 -22.66 4.65 21.19
CA PRO A 370 -23.92 5.20 21.67
C PRO A 370 -24.23 4.72 23.10
N TRP A 371 -24.46 5.66 24.02
CA TRP A 371 -24.71 5.42 25.46
C TRP A 371 -25.91 4.53 25.78
N ASP A 372 -26.82 4.38 24.83
CA ASP A 372 -28.02 3.57 24.99
C ASP A 372 -27.89 2.12 24.50
N VAL A 373 -26.72 1.70 23.99
CA VAL A 373 -26.45 0.31 23.58
C VAL A 373 -26.63 -0.69 24.73
N PHE A 374 -26.13 -0.37 25.93
CA PHE A 374 -26.34 -1.21 27.13
C PHE A 374 -27.79 -1.30 27.58
N HIS A 375 -28.64 -0.35 27.17
CA HIS A 375 -30.06 -0.29 27.49
C HIS A 375 -30.93 -1.02 26.44
N LEU A 376 -30.32 -1.71 25.46
CA LEU A 376 -31.06 -2.50 24.47
C LEU A 376 -31.65 -3.77 25.11
N PRO A 377 -32.99 -3.92 25.14
CA PRO A 377 -33.63 -4.99 25.91
C PRO A 377 -33.37 -6.39 25.35
N GLY A 378 -33.02 -6.50 24.07
CA GLY A 378 -32.70 -7.77 23.41
C GLY A 378 -31.23 -8.16 23.44
N LEU A 379 -30.31 -7.29 23.89
CA LEU A 379 -28.88 -7.48 23.68
C LEU A 379 -28.30 -8.53 24.64
N LEU A 380 -27.71 -9.57 24.07
CA LEU A 380 -27.13 -10.71 24.79
C LEU A 380 -25.60 -10.74 24.69
N HIS A 381 -25.04 -10.26 23.57
CA HIS A 381 -23.60 -10.37 23.29
C HIS A 381 -23.03 -9.07 22.71
N LEU A 382 -21.98 -8.55 23.35
CA LEU A 382 -21.33 -7.28 22.99
C LEU A 382 -19.82 -7.48 22.82
N TYR A 383 -19.31 -7.22 21.62
CA TYR A 383 -17.89 -7.24 21.29
C TYR A 383 -17.45 -5.88 20.76
N LEU A 384 -16.50 -5.22 21.43
CA LEU A 384 -16.06 -3.85 21.10
C LEU A 384 -14.53 -3.72 21.12
N LEU A 385 -14.01 -2.68 20.48
CA LEU A 385 -12.64 -2.21 20.62
C LEU A 385 -12.56 -1.14 21.73
N LEU A 386 -11.67 -1.33 22.71
CA LEU A 386 -11.29 -0.34 23.73
C LEU A 386 -10.34 0.69 23.11
N GLU A 387 -10.87 1.88 22.83
CA GLU A 387 -10.13 3.10 22.48
C GLU A 387 -10.44 4.19 23.54
N PRO A 388 -9.61 5.26 23.68
CA PRO A 388 -9.80 6.28 24.73
C PRO A 388 -11.23 6.85 24.82
N ASN A 389 -11.88 7.08 23.68
CA ASN A 389 -13.25 7.60 23.61
C ASN A 389 -14.29 6.66 24.25
N LEU A 390 -14.04 5.35 24.29
CA LEU A 390 -14.90 4.38 24.99
C LEU A 390 -14.79 4.53 26.52
N LEU A 391 -13.68 5.10 27.01
CA LEU A 391 -13.37 5.21 28.43
C LEU A 391 -14.05 6.45 29.05
N ASP A 392 -14.05 7.57 28.33
CA ASP A 392 -14.90 8.73 28.66
C ASP A 392 -16.39 8.34 28.70
N TRP A 393 -16.81 7.50 27.75
CA TRP A 393 -18.16 6.95 27.67
C TRP A 393 -18.51 6.05 28.88
N ILE A 394 -17.60 5.15 29.28
CA ILE A 394 -17.70 4.34 30.52
C ILE A 394 -17.83 5.26 31.76
N GLY A 395 -17.04 6.34 31.82
CA GLY A 395 -17.10 7.33 32.90
C GLY A 395 -18.43 8.09 32.98
N GLN A 396 -18.98 8.53 31.84
CA GLN A 396 -20.30 9.17 31.75
C GLN A 396 -21.42 8.21 32.17
N MET A 397 -21.32 6.93 31.79
CA MET A 397 -22.33 5.93 32.13
C MET A 397 -22.45 5.71 33.64
N LYS A 398 -21.32 5.70 34.36
CA LYS A 398 -21.31 5.61 35.83
C LYS A 398 -22.12 6.75 36.47
N SER A 399 -22.00 7.98 35.97
CA SER A 399 -22.77 9.10 36.51
C SER A 399 -24.27 8.99 36.22
N THR A 400 -24.66 8.56 35.02
CA THR A 400 -26.08 8.42 34.64
C THR A 400 -26.77 7.31 35.44
N ILE A 401 -26.11 6.14 35.58
CA ILE A 401 -26.65 5.02 36.36
C ILE A 401 -26.79 5.38 37.85
N THR A 402 -25.85 6.16 38.42
CA THR A 402 -25.99 6.64 39.81
C THR A 402 -27.09 7.68 40.00
N LEU A 403 -27.46 8.43 38.94
CA LEU A 403 -28.55 9.42 39.00
C LEU A 403 -29.92 8.74 38.87
N ASP A 404 -30.09 7.79 37.95
CA ASP A 404 -31.34 7.03 37.80
C ASP A 404 -31.64 6.17 39.05
N ALA A 405 -30.62 5.68 39.77
CA ALA A 405 -30.80 4.99 41.05
C ALA A 405 -31.46 5.84 42.16
N SER A 406 -31.48 7.18 42.03
CA SER A 406 -32.19 8.09 42.94
C SER A 406 -33.63 8.39 42.53
N SER A 407 -34.05 7.91 41.34
CA SER A 407 -35.35 8.19 40.73
C SER A 407 -36.25 6.94 40.80
N ASN A 408 -37.34 7.00 41.59
CA ASN A 408 -38.25 5.87 41.83
C ASN A 408 -39.16 5.48 40.62
N SER A 409 -38.67 5.61 39.38
CA SER A 409 -39.39 5.28 38.15
C SER A 409 -38.68 4.20 37.34
N SER A 410 -39.13 2.95 37.54
CA SER A 410 -38.80 1.71 36.79
C SER A 410 -37.34 1.23 36.81
N GLN A 411 -37.11 0.02 37.36
CA GLN A 411 -35.85 -0.71 37.23
C GLN A 411 -35.45 -0.92 35.76
N GLY A 412 -34.52 -0.10 35.26
CA GLY A 412 -33.72 -0.36 34.06
C GLY A 412 -32.66 -1.44 34.30
N ASN A 413 -33.10 -2.65 34.63
CA ASN A 413 -32.24 -3.78 34.98
C ASN A 413 -31.38 -4.20 33.75
N LEU A 414 -30.05 -4.12 33.85
CA LEU A 414 -29.05 -4.46 32.79
C LEU A 414 -28.93 -5.98 32.53
N ASN A 415 -30.05 -6.71 32.59
CA ASN A 415 -30.06 -8.11 32.98
C ASN A 415 -29.90 -9.14 31.85
N ASN A 416 -29.87 -8.75 30.58
CA ASN A 416 -29.91 -9.73 29.48
C ASN A 416 -28.53 -10.05 28.87
N LEU A 417 -27.50 -9.25 29.16
CA LEU A 417 -26.14 -9.48 28.68
C LEU A 417 -25.52 -10.76 29.28
N GLN A 418 -24.98 -11.59 28.39
CA GLN A 418 -24.36 -12.88 28.69
C GLN A 418 -22.90 -12.93 28.28
N ASP A 419 -22.53 -12.31 27.15
CA ASP A 419 -21.13 -12.22 26.69
C ASP A 419 -20.68 -10.76 26.55
N ILE A 420 -19.57 -10.40 27.20
CA ILE A 420 -18.87 -9.13 27.01
C ILE A 420 -17.42 -9.44 26.60
N CYS A 421 -17.01 -8.95 25.43
CA CYS A 421 -15.65 -9.13 24.93
C CYS A 421 -15.05 -7.80 24.44
N LEU A 422 -13.99 -7.33 25.09
CA LEU A 422 -13.37 -6.04 24.80
C LEU A 422 -11.93 -6.25 24.31
N SER A 423 -11.59 -5.64 23.18
CA SER A 423 -10.26 -5.77 22.56
C SER A 423 -9.49 -4.45 22.70
N CYS A 424 -8.34 -4.43 23.37
CA CYS A 424 -7.62 -3.21 23.74
C CYS A 424 -6.43 -2.92 22.84
N CYS A 425 -6.33 -1.69 22.33
CA CYS A 425 -5.10 -1.17 21.74
C CYS A 425 -4.19 -0.57 22.84
N ALA A 426 -2.91 -0.36 22.56
CA ALA A 426 -1.97 0.24 23.51
C ALA A 426 -2.48 1.61 24.00
N LEU A 427 -2.74 1.72 25.31
CA LEU A 427 -3.26 2.91 25.97
C LEU A 427 -2.18 3.54 26.88
N PRO A 428 -2.14 4.87 27.05
CA PRO A 428 -1.35 5.51 28.09
C PRO A 428 -1.78 5.04 29.48
N SER A 429 -0.81 4.68 30.33
CA SER A 429 -1.03 3.96 31.58
C SER A 429 -1.81 4.73 32.65
N GLU A 430 -1.61 6.05 32.75
CA GLU A 430 -2.22 6.91 33.79
C GLU A 430 -3.76 6.87 33.79
N HIS A 431 -4.38 6.58 32.65
CA HIS A 431 -5.83 6.43 32.55
C HIS A 431 -6.29 4.97 32.65
N LEU A 432 -5.42 3.99 32.35
CA LEU A 432 -5.78 2.58 32.21
C LEU A 432 -6.35 1.98 33.51
N GLN A 433 -5.68 2.21 34.65
CA GLN A 433 -6.14 1.69 35.95
C GLN A 433 -7.54 2.21 36.33
N ARG A 434 -7.72 3.54 36.36
CA ARG A 434 -8.99 4.20 36.71
C ARG A 434 -10.15 3.72 35.83
N ASN A 435 -9.87 3.49 34.56
CA ASN A 435 -10.89 3.06 33.60
C ASN A 435 -11.26 1.58 33.80
N MET A 436 -10.30 0.71 34.10
CA MET A 436 -10.57 -0.68 34.44
C MET A 436 -11.28 -0.84 35.80
N GLU A 437 -11.00 0.00 36.79
CA GLU A 437 -11.78 0.06 38.04
C GLU A 437 -13.23 0.56 37.81
N THR A 438 -13.42 1.51 36.89
CA THR A 438 -14.75 1.99 36.49
C THR A 438 -15.53 0.90 35.74
N LEU A 439 -14.86 0.13 34.89
CA LEU A 439 -15.43 -1.04 34.21
C LEU A 439 -15.84 -2.13 35.22
N GLY A 440 -15.02 -2.42 36.24
CA GLY A 440 -15.41 -3.28 37.35
C GLY A 440 -16.69 -2.80 38.04
N SER A 441 -16.81 -1.48 38.30
CA SER A 441 -18.03 -0.89 38.88
C SER A 441 -19.28 -1.16 38.03
N LEU A 442 -19.17 -1.11 36.69
CA LEU A 442 -20.29 -1.37 35.76
C LEU A 442 -20.62 -2.87 35.66
N LEU A 443 -19.60 -3.75 35.65
CA LEU A 443 -19.80 -5.20 35.63
C LEU A 443 -20.55 -5.71 36.86
N GLY A 444 -20.36 -5.08 38.02
CA GLY A 444 -21.11 -5.39 39.24
C GLY A 444 -22.64 -5.20 39.11
N ALA A 445 -23.12 -4.48 38.08
CA ALA A 445 -24.53 -4.33 37.77
C ALA A 445 -25.07 -5.37 36.75
N VAL A 446 -24.20 -6.18 36.12
CA VAL A 446 -24.58 -7.16 35.09
C VAL A 446 -24.68 -8.56 35.69
N SER A 447 -25.86 -8.89 36.21
CA SER A 447 -26.08 -10.11 37.01
C SER A 447 -26.00 -11.44 36.22
N ASN A 448 -26.32 -11.45 34.92
CA ASN A 448 -26.46 -12.68 34.11
C ASN A 448 -25.26 -13.00 33.21
N LEU A 449 -24.11 -12.36 33.45
CA LEU A 449 -22.89 -12.52 32.65
C LEU A 449 -22.35 -13.96 32.73
N LYS A 450 -22.06 -14.55 31.57
CA LYS A 450 -21.48 -15.90 31.40
C LYS A 450 -20.04 -15.84 30.89
N THR A 451 -19.75 -14.90 30.00
CA THR A 451 -18.41 -14.70 29.42
C THR A 451 -17.96 -13.26 29.63
N LEU A 452 -16.79 -13.10 30.22
CA LEU A 452 -16.04 -11.85 30.24
C LEU A 452 -14.65 -12.10 29.64
N SER A 453 -14.33 -11.40 28.56
CA SER A 453 -13.05 -11.52 27.87
C SER A 453 -12.48 -10.14 27.56
N ILE A 454 -11.28 -9.85 28.03
CA ILE A 454 -10.56 -8.60 27.74
C ILE A 454 -9.20 -8.99 27.16
N VAL A 455 -8.92 -8.58 25.92
CA VAL A 455 -7.81 -9.11 25.12
C VAL A 455 -7.02 -7.97 24.49
N SER A 456 -5.68 -8.03 24.52
CA SER A 456 -4.87 -7.09 23.72
C SER A 456 -5.04 -7.34 22.22
N SER A 457 -5.15 -6.28 21.42
CA SER A 457 -5.29 -6.36 19.96
C SER A 457 -3.98 -6.70 19.24
N SER A 458 -2.85 -6.71 19.94
CA SER A 458 -1.53 -7.04 19.41
C SER A 458 -1.32 -8.55 19.22
N ASN A 459 -1.94 -9.13 18.18
CA ASN A 459 -1.63 -10.48 17.69
C ASN A 459 -0.28 -10.59 16.93
N GLN A 460 0.57 -9.57 17.03
CA GLN A 460 1.98 -9.68 16.63
C GLN A 460 2.77 -10.21 17.83
N ASN A 461 3.70 -11.14 17.60
CA ASN A 461 4.76 -11.43 18.58
C ASN A 461 5.68 -10.20 18.63
N VAL A 462 5.25 -9.16 19.37
CA VAL A 462 6.05 -7.97 19.62
C VAL A 462 6.98 -8.31 20.77
N ASP A 463 8.26 -8.47 20.48
CA ASP A 463 9.29 -8.41 21.50
C ASP A 463 9.24 -7.03 22.15
N MET A 464 9.19 -6.99 23.49
CA MET A 464 8.84 -5.80 24.27
C MET A 464 9.75 -4.61 23.96
N VAL A 465 9.12 -3.50 23.57
CA VAL A 465 9.73 -2.16 23.62
C VAL A 465 8.74 -1.18 24.23
N SER A 466 8.68 -1.13 25.56
CA SER A 466 8.44 0.09 26.34
C SER A 466 8.60 -0.19 27.84
N GLY A 467 9.43 0.60 28.52
CA GLY A 467 9.29 0.78 29.96
C GLY A 467 8.12 1.73 30.19
N THR A 468 6.98 1.19 30.63
CA THR A 468 5.76 1.96 30.92
C THR A 468 4.92 1.26 32.00
N SER A 469 5.28 1.48 33.27
CA SER A 469 4.43 1.39 34.48
C SER A 469 3.39 0.26 34.57
N ASP A 470 3.61 -0.70 35.47
CA ASP A 470 2.63 -1.74 35.84
C ASP A 470 1.35 -1.15 36.48
N ALA A 471 0.32 -0.87 35.67
CA ALA A 471 -1.01 -0.53 36.17
C ALA A 471 -1.67 -1.77 36.81
N THR A 472 -2.04 -1.70 38.10
CA THR A 472 -2.71 -2.81 38.80
C THR A 472 -4.16 -2.53 39.14
N VAL A 473 -5.02 -3.54 38.98
CA VAL A 473 -6.43 -3.53 39.41
C VAL A 473 -6.66 -4.53 40.54
N ALA A 474 -7.56 -4.18 41.48
CA ALA A 474 -7.96 -5.09 42.56
C ALA A 474 -9.33 -5.74 42.30
N TRP A 475 -10.35 -4.93 41.96
CA TRP A 475 -11.76 -5.36 41.87
C TRP A 475 -12.27 -6.08 43.15
N ASP A 476 -11.66 -5.84 44.31
CA ASP A 476 -12.01 -6.49 45.59
C ASP A 476 -13.48 -6.23 46.02
N PHE A 477 -14.09 -5.14 45.54
CA PHE A 477 -15.49 -4.76 45.84
C PHE A 477 -16.50 -5.15 44.75
N LEU A 478 -16.13 -6.00 43.79
CA LEU A 478 -17.05 -6.49 42.75
C LEU A 478 -18.05 -7.49 43.35
N THR A 479 -19.35 -7.27 43.13
CA THR A 479 -20.36 -8.32 43.37
C THR A 479 -20.11 -9.51 42.43
N PRO A 480 -19.88 -10.75 42.92
CA PRO A 480 -19.51 -11.86 42.06
C PRO A 480 -20.59 -12.20 41.01
N PRO A 481 -20.24 -12.26 39.71
CA PRO A 481 -21.16 -12.64 38.65
C PRO A 481 -21.40 -14.16 38.66
N ARG A 482 -22.33 -14.64 39.49
CA ARG A 482 -22.54 -16.07 39.82
C ARG A 482 -22.78 -17.02 38.63
N PHE A 483 -23.16 -16.52 37.46
CA PHE A 483 -23.36 -17.31 36.24
C PHE A 483 -22.13 -17.38 35.33
N LEU A 484 -21.02 -16.75 35.71
CA LEU A 484 -19.80 -16.66 34.92
C LEU A 484 -19.16 -18.05 34.72
N GLN A 485 -19.01 -18.42 33.45
CA GLN A 485 -18.41 -19.68 32.99
C GLN A 485 -17.03 -19.49 32.38
N ARG A 486 -16.72 -18.28 31.89
CA ARG A 486 -15.45 -17.94 31.24
C ARG A 486 -14.99 -16.54 31.64
N PHE A 487 -13.83 -16.45 32.29
CA PHE A 487 -13.12 -15.19 32.55
C PHE A 487 -11.77 -15.23 31.85
N GLU A 488 -11.51 -14.30 30.94
CA GLU A 488 -10.21 -14.19 30.27
C GLU A 488 -9.67 -12.75 30.31
N TRP A 489 -8.58 -12.56 31.03
CA TRP A 489 -7.83 -11.31 31.12
C TRP A 489 -6.47 -11.47 30.43
N LEU A 490 -6.39 -10.96 29.21
CA LEU A 490 -5.26 -11.06 28.28
C LEU A 490 -4.68 -9.67 27.95
N LEU A 491 -4.68 -8.75 28.93
CA LEU A 491 -3.92 -7.51 28.87
C LEU A 491 -2.51 -7.75 29.43
N HIS A 492 -1.51 -7.16 28.76
CA HIS A 492 -0.12 -7.16 29.23
C HIS A 492 0.20 -5.92 30.06
N ASP A 493 -0.40 -4.77 29.71
CA ASP A 493 -0.09 -3.45 30.28
C ASP A 493 -0.94 -3.12 31.53
N CYS A 494 -1.83 -4.03 31.94
CA CYS A 494 -2.60 -3.93 33.18
C CYS A 494 -2.92 -5.33 33.72
N ILE A 495 -2.59 -5.58 34.99
CA ILE A 495 -2.71 -6.88 35.65
C ILE A 495 -3.45 -6.76 36.98
N PHE A 496 -3.95 -7.87 37.53
CA PHE A 496 -4.50 -7.86 38.88
C PHE A 496 -3.37 -7.74 39.92
N SER A 497 -3.60 -7.07 41.05
CA SER A 497 -2.60 -7.02 42.13
C SER A 497 -2.38 -8.40 42.76
N LYS A 498 -3.49 -9.08 43.07
CA LYS A 498 -3.62 -10.43 43.63
C LYS A 498 -4.82 -11.14 42.96
N ILE A 499 -5.01 -12.43 43.21
CA ILE A 499 -6.26 -13.11 42.83
C ILE A 499 -7.41 -12.57 43.70
N PRO A 500 -8.49 -11.99 43.12
CA PRO A 500 -9.63 -11.48 43.89
C PRO A 500 -10.42 -12.59 44.58
N GLU A 501 -10.89 -12.34 45.81
CA GLU A 501 -11.57 -13.35 46.64
C GLU A 501 -12.90 -13.82 46.04
N TRP A 502 -13.65 -12.92 45.40
CA TRP A 502 -14.94 -13.22 44.74
C TRP A 502 -14.82 -14.27 43.62
N ILE A 503 -13.62 -14.52 43.08
CA ILE A 503 -13.42 -15.61 42.12
C ILE A 503 -13.76 -16.95 42.77
N GLY A 504 -13.41 -17.15 44.05
CA GLY A 504 -13.69 -18.38 44.80
C GLY A 504 -15.18 -18.66 45.03
N GLU A 505 -16.06 -17.67 44.83
CA GLU A 505 -17.52 -17.83 44.91
C GLU A 505 -18.16 -18.29 43.58
N LEU A 506 -17.37 -18.53 42.53
CA LEU A 506 -17.88 -18.84 41.18
C LEU A 506 -17.96 -20.35 40.90
N ASP A 507 -19.00 -21.00 41.45
CA ASP A 507 -19.29 -22.43 41.23
C ASP A 507 -19.35 -22.85 39.75
N ASN A 508 -19.70 -21.94 38.85
CA ASN A 508 -19.89 -22.19 37.42
C ASN A 508 -18.64 -21.95 36.55
N LEU A 509 -17.52 -21.50 37.12
CA LEU A 509 -16.36 -21.03 36.34
C LEU A 509 -15.59 -22.20 35.71
N CYS A 510 -15.80 -22.42 34.41
CA CYS A 510 -15.15 -23.50 33.64
C CYS A 510 -13.76 -23.14 33.12
N ILE A 511 -13.54 -21.86 32.80
CA ILE A 511 -12.33 -21.34 32.15
C ILE A 511 -11.89 -20.07 32.86
N LEU A 512 -10.66 -20.06 33.37
CA LEU A 512 -10.00 -18.89 33.94
C LEU A 512 -8.68 -18.62 33.24
N ASN A 513 -8.51 -17.41 32.71
CA ASN A 513 -7.23 -16.88 32.26
C ASN A 513 -7.01 -15.53 32.95
N ILE A 514 -5.96 -15.41 33.76
CA ILE A 514 -5.71 -14.22 34.58
C ILE A 514 -4.21 -13.93 34.70
N ALA A 515 -3.87 -12.64 34.65
CA ALA A 515 -2.54 -12.13 34.95
C ALA A 515 -2.56 -11.41 36.30
N VAL A 516 -1.62 -11.75 37.18
CA VAL A 516 -1.45 -11.15 38.51
C VAL A 516 -0.03 -10.62 38.68
N ARG A 517 0.13 -9.56 39.48
CA ARG A 517 1.44 -9.09 39.94
C ARG A 517 2.06 -10.16 40.84
N GLU A 518 1.40 -10.44 41.96
CA GLU A 518 1.86 -11.38 43.00
C GLU A 518 0.89 -12.56 43.17
N LEU A 519 1.45 -13.75 43.43
CA LEU A 519 0.70 -14.97 43.78
C LEU A 519 0.99 -15.41 45.21
N VAL A 520 0.28 -14.81 46.18
CA VAL A 520 0.28 -15.27 47.58
C VAL A 520 -0.38 -16.64 47.73
N LYS A 521 0.03 -17.41 48.76
CA LYS A 521 -0.47 -18.76 49.07
C LYS A 521 -2.01 -18.86 49.14
N ASN A 522 -2.69 -17.81 49.61
CA ASN A 522 -4.16 -17.78 49.64
C ASN A 522 -4.80 -17.80 48.23
N GLY A 523 -4.10 -17.27 47.21
CA GLY A 523 -4.57 -17.27 45.83
C GLY A 523 -4.74 -18.67 45.24
N ILE A 524 -3.81 -19.60 45.52
CA ILE A 524 -3.97 -21.01 45.12
C ILE A 524 -5.15 -21.65 45.84
N ASN A 525 -5.37 -21.36 47.12
CA ASN A 525 -6.53 -21.87 47.88
C ASN A 525 -7.87 -21.40 47.30
N ILE A 526 -7.96 -20.15 46.85
CA ILE A 526 -9.15 -19.59 46.16
C ILE A 526 -9.42 -20.38 44.88
N LEU A 527 -8.41 -20.59 44.03
CA LEU A 527 -8.56 -21.33 42.78
C LEU A 527 -8.86 -22.82 43.00
N ARG A 528 -8.29 -23.41 44.06
CA ARG A 528 -8.46 -24.81 44.44
C ARG A 528 -9.91 -25.16 44.78
N GLY A 529 -10.67 -24.20 45.31
CA GLY A 529 -12.07 -24.35 45.71
C GLY A 529 -13.06 -24.47 44.54
N LEU A 530 -12.65 -24.17 43.30
CA LEU A 530 -13.56 -24.07 42.15
C LEU A 530 -13.99 -25.45 41.61
N PRO A 531 -15.28 -25.83 41.71
CA PRO A 531 -15.73 -27.18 41.39
C PRO A 531 -15.87 -27.46 39.89
N ALA A 532 -15.96 -26.42 39.05
CA ALA A 532 -16.15 -26.53 37.60
C ALA A 532 -14.90 -26.24 36.76
N LEU A 533 -13.77 -25.85 37.36
CA LEU A 533 -12.61 -25.31 36.63
C LEU A 533 -11.88 -26.35 35.78
N THR A 534 -12.16 -26.36 34.47
CA THR A 534 -11.56 -27.28 33.50
C THR A 534 -10.28 -26.77 32.86
N SER A 535 -10.09 -25.45 32.79
CA SER A 535 -8.89 -24.82 32.21
C SER A 535 -8.46 -23.60 33.01
N LEU A 536 -7.18 -23.59 33.38
CA LEU A 536 -6.52 -22.50 34.08
C LEU A 536 -5.31 -22.00 33.28
N SER A 537 -5.25 -20.69 33.05
CA SER A 537 -4.08 -19.99 32.53
C SER A 537 -3.72 -18.88 33.51
N LEU A 538 -2.53 -18.98 34.13
CA LEU A 538 -2.08 -18.08 35.18
C LEU A 538 -0.74 -17.46 34.79
N ASN A 539 -0.68 -16.14 34.73
CA ASN A 539 0.52 -15.37 34.45
C ASN A 539 0.91 -14.54 35.68
N VAL A 540 2.09 -14.81 36.24
CA VAL A 540 2.60 -14.17 37.47
C VAL A 540 3.85 -13.37 37.13
N HIS A 541 3.86 -12.08 37.44
CA HIS A 541 4.98 -11.19 37.07
C HIS A 541 6.10 -11.19 38.11
N THR A 542 5.80 -11.04 39.41
CA THR A 542 6.82 -10.99 40.47
C THR A 542 7.24 -12.39 40.94
N THR A 543 8.50 -12.51 41.36
CA THR A 543 9.05 -13.76 41.92
C THR A 543 8.73 -13.88 43.41
N SER A 544 7.85 -14.81 43.79
CA SER A 544 7.75 -15.25 45.18
C SER A 544 9.01 -16.04 45.57
N ILE A 545 9.61 -15.70 46.72
CA ILE A 545 10.73 -16.47 47.30
C ILE A 545 10.25 -17.85 47.79
N GLU A 546 8.94 -18.05 47.98
CA GLU A 546 8.35 -19.35 48.33
C GLU A 546 8.00 -20.20 47.09
N LYS A 547 8.18 -21.52 47.22
CA LYS A 547 7.82 -22.51 46.19
C LYS A 547 6.29 -22.59 46.06
N VAL A 548 5.77 -22.48 44.83
CA VAL A 548 4.34 -22.64 44.55
C VAL A 548 4.01 -24.14 44.61
N ILE A 549 3.13 -24.53 45.55
CA ILE A 549 2.74 -25.92 45.79
C ILE A 549 1.27 -26.10 45.41
N PHE A 550 1.00 -27.03 44.49
CA PHE A 550 -0.31 -27.62 44.26
C PHE A 550 -0.43 -28.85 45.16
N ASP A 551 -1.23 -28.74 46.22
CA ASP A 551 -1.34 -29.72 47.30
C ASP A 551 -2.56 -30.65 47.15
N LYS A 552 -2.71 -31.59 48.09
CA LYS A 552 -3.74 -32.64 48.04
C LYS A 552 -5.16 -32.11 48.18
N GLY A 553 -6.01 -32.42 47.20
CA GLY A 553 -7.48 -32.35 47.33
C GLY A 553 -8.11 -31.07 46.76
N GLY A 554 -7.89 -30.80 45.48
CA GLY A 554 -8.60 -29.76 44.70
C GLY A 554 -8.39 -29.97 43.21
N PHE A 555 -8.85 -29.02 42.38
CA PHE A 555 -8.65 -29.03 40.91
C PHE A 555 -9.06 -30.35 40.21
N SER A 556 -9.99 -31.10 40.77
CA SER A 556 -10.29 -32.48 40.37
C SER A 556 -10.84 -32.62 38.94
N VAL A 557 -11.35 -31.53 38.35
CA VAL A 557 -11.87 -31.48 36.97
C VAL A 557 -10.94 -30.73 35.99
N LEU A 558 -9.78 -30.25 36.44
CA LEU A 558 -8.83 -29.49 35.62
C LEU A 558 -8.16 -30.39 34.57
N LYS A 559 -8.26 -30.00 33.30
CA LYS A 559 -7.69 -30.72 32.14
C LYS A 559 -6.51 -29.98 31.50
N TYR A 560 -6.53 -28.65 31.54
CA TYR A 560 -5.49 -27.78 30.99
C TYR A 560 -4.96 -26.82 32.06
N LEU A 561 -3.62 -26.75 32.16
CA LEU A 561 -2.91 -25.78 32.99
C LEU A 561 -1.83 -25.09 32.15
N GLU A 562 -1.96 -23.77 31.98
CA GLU A 562 -0.88 -22.90 31.52
C GLU A 562 -0.37 -22.07 32.69
N PHE A 563 0.93 -22.15 32.97
CA PHE A 563 1.59 -21.37 34.02
C PHE A 563 2.75 -20.59 33.42
N ARG A 564 2.72 -19.27 33.59
CA ARG A 564 3.79 -18.35 33.17
C ARG A 564 4.33 -17.62 34.40
N CYS A 565 5.63 -17.68 34.61
CA CYS A 565 6.29 -17.00 35.72
C CYS A 565 7.75 -16.68 35.38
N SER A 566 8.31 -15.67 36.02
CA SER A 566 9.73 -15.30 35.92
C SER A 566 10.66 -16.35 36.55
N ALA A 567 10.20 -17.12 37.56
CA ALA A 567 10.97 -18.18 38.24
C ALA A 567 10.31 -19.58 38.11
N PRO A 568 11.08 -20.68 37.99
CA PRO A 568 10.54 -22.01 37.68
C PRO A 568 10.26 -22.89 38.93
N TRP A 569 9.65 -22.36 40.00
CA TRP A 569 9.48 -23.10 41.27
C TRP A 569 8.08 -23.67 41.50
N LEU A 570 7.84 -24.88 40.98
CA LEU A 570 6.56 -25.59 41.07
C LEU A 570 6.70 -26.97 41.75
N LYS A 571 5.82 -27.26 42.70
CA LYS A 571 5.60 -28.62 43.24
C LYS A 571 4.18 -29.08 42.95
N PHE A 572 4.03 -30.27 42.39
CA PHE A 572 2.75 -30.97 42.33
C PHE A 572 2.81 -32.14 43.31
N GLU A 573 1.93 -32.18 44.31
CA GLU A 573 1.86 -33.31 45.24
C GLU A 573 1.05 -34.48 44.64
N SER A 574 1.16 -35.67 45.24
CA SER A 574 0.34 -36.82 44.81
C SER A 574 -1.14 -36.49 44.90
N ASP A 575 -1.90 -36.80 43.86
CA ASP A 575 -3.34 -36.52 43.73
C ASP A 575 -3.74 -35.03 43.64
N ALA A 576 -2.79 -34.11 43.42
CA ALA A 576 -3.09 -32.67 43.31
C ALA A 576 -3.83 -32.29 42.01
N LEU A 577 -3.58 -33.00 40.90
CA LEU A 577 -4.12 -32.70 39.56
C LEU A 577 -4.50 -33.99 38.81
N PRO A 578 -5.48 -34.78 39.29
CA PRO A 578 -5.71 -36.16 38.85
C PRO A 578 -6.23 -36.32 37.43
N ASN A 579 -6.81 -35.27 36.82
CA ASN A 579 -7.40 -35.31 35.47
C ASN A 579 -6.68 -34.40 34.45
N LEU A 580 -5.50 -33.86 34.81
CA LEU A 580 -4.74 -32.97 33.94
C LEU A 580 -4.19 -33.73 32.73
N ARG A 581 -4.55 -33.27 31.53
CA ARG A 581 -4.12 -33.85 30.25
C ARG A 581 -3.06 -33.02 29.55
N LYS A 582 -3.07 -31.70 29.75
CA LYS A 582 -2.17 -30.77 29.05
C LYS A 582 -1.55 -29.79 30.02
N LEU A 583 -0.23 -29.77 30.06
CA LEU A 583 0.56 -28.84 30.86
C LEU A 583 1.39 -27.93 29.94
N LYS A 584 1.28 -26.62 30.13
CA LYS A 584 2.05 -25.62 29.39
C LYS A 584 2.78 -24.70 30.34
N LEU A 585 4.08 -24.58 30.15
CA LEU A 585 4.98 -23.86 31.05
C LEU A 585 5.76 -22.79 30.28
N VAL A 586 5.86 -21.58 30.83
CA VAL A 586 6.63 -20.48 30.24
C VAL A 586 7.47 -19.80 31.32
N PHE A 587 8.80 -19.79 31.14
CA PHE A 587 9.75 -19.24 32.12
C PHE A 587 10.89 -18.46 31.46
N ASN A 588 11.53 -17.57 32.22
CA ASN A 588 12.77 -16.90 31.84
C ASN A 588 14.01 -17.67 32.37
N SER A 589 15.15 -17.52 31.72
CA SER A 589 16.39 -18.27 32.01
C SER A 589 17.34 -17.61 33.01
N LEU A 590 16.99 -16.47 33.62
CA LEU A 590 17.90 -15.62 34.41
C LEU A 590 18.32 -16.18 35.79
N PHE A 591 17.84 -17.37 36.17
CA PHE A 591 18.21 -18.00 37.45
C PHE A 591 19.44 -18.90 37.32
N GLU A 592 20.62 -18.30 37.44
CA GLU A 592 21.82 -19.03 37.88
C GLU A 592 21.82 -19.14 39.42
N ASN A 593 22.26 -20.29 39.94
CA ASN A 593 22.56 -20.55 41.35
C ASN A 593 21.42 -20.45 42.40
N ILE A 594 20.52 -21.44 42.43
CA ILE A 594 20.00 -21.96 43.72
C ILE A 594 20.16 -23.48 43.76
N HIS A 595 20.59 -24.00 44.91
CA HIS A 595 21.14 -25.35 45.08
C HIS A 595 20.18 -26.52 44.75
N GLY A 596 20.66 -27.45 43.91
CA GLY A 596 20.55 -28.89 44.15
C GLY A 596 19.20 -29.62 43.98
N THR A 597 18.06 -28.93 43.91
CA THR A 597 16.74 -29.59 43.75
C THR A 597 16.08 -29.30 42.41
N ALA A 598 15.48 -30.33 41.79
CA ALA A 598 14.77 -30.19 40.53
C ALA A 598 13.66 -29.12 40.62
N PRO A 599 13.64 -28.11 39.71
CA PRO A 599 12.74 -26.96 39.83
C PRO A 599 11.24 -27.32 39.74
N ILE A 600 10.91 -28.38 38.99
CA ILE A 600 9.54 -28.82 38.70
C ILE A 600 9.42 -30.33 38.91
N SER A 601 8.36 -30.77 39.60
CA SER A 601 8.11 -32.18 39.95
C SER A 601 6.79 -32.66 39.37
N ILE A 602 6.84 -33.29 38.19
CA ILE A 602 5.66 -33.76 37.42
C ILE A 602 5.34 -35.25 37.61
N GLU A 603 6.14 -35.98 38.38
CA GLU A 603 6.08 -37.44 38.55
C GLU A 603 4.73 -38.00 39.06
N HIS A 604 3.88 -37.12 39.62
CA HIS A 604 2.56 -37.46 40.15
C HIS A 604 1.40 -37.19 39.18
N LEU A 605 1.66 -36.76 37.93
CA LEU A 605 0.64 -36.35 36.95
C LEU A 605 0.26 -37.50 35.98
N SER A 606 -0.31 -38.59 36.51
CA SER A 606 -0.54 -39.85 35.78
C SER A 606 -1.38 -39.77 34.50
N CYS A 607 -2.26 -38.77 34.36
CA CYS A 607 -3.17 -38.60 33.21
C CYS A 607 -2.66 -37.65 32.11
N LEU A 608 -1.40 -37.20 32.21
CA LEU A 608 -0.81 -36.19 31.34
C LEU A 608 -0.53 -36.73 29.93
N GLU A 609 -1.18 -36.16 28.93
CA GLU A 609 -1.10 -36.54 27.50
C GLU A 609 -0.08 -35.67 26.72
N GLU A 610 0.04 -34.38 27.08
CA GLU A 610 0.91 -33.41 26.40
C GLU A 610 1.59 -32.44 27.40
N ILE A 611 2.88 -32.21 27.20
CA ILE A 611 3.68 -31.18 27.88
C ILE A 611 4.29 -30.24 26.83
N SER A 612 4.08 -28.95 27.03
CA SER A 612 4.77 -27.90 26.27
C SER A 612 5.52 -26.94 27.18
N ALA A 613 6.74 -26.59 26.80
CA ALA A 613 7.60 -25.70 27.58
C ALA A 613 8.29 -24.68 26.68
N LYS A 614 8.18 -23.41 27.07
CA LYS A 614 8.78 -22.27 26.37
C LYS A 614 9.75 -21.54 27.30
N ILE A 615 11.04 -21.62 27.00
CA ILE A 615 12.11 -21.03 27.81
C ILE A 615 12.61 -19.76 27.11
N ARG A 616 12.72 -18.67 27.88
CA ARG A 616 13.14 -17.35 27.40
C ARG A 616 14.55 -16.99 27.87
N GLY A 617 15.50 -16.96 26.92
CA GLY A 617 16.93 -16.67 27.16
C GLY A 617 17.85 -17.91 27.22
N GLY A 618 19.16 -17.66 27.04
CA GLY A 618 20.19 -18.67 26.72
C GLY A 618 20.82 -19.44 27.90
N GLY A 619 20.08 -19.67 28.99
CA GLY A 619 20.56 -20.44 30.15
C GLY A 619 20.41 -21.97 29.98
N ASN A 620 21.33 -22.75 30.57
CA ASN A 620 21.46 -24.20 30.37
C ASN A 620 20.43 -25.04 31.18
N VAL A 621 19.15 -24.63 31.18
CA VAL A 621 18.05 -25.20 31.98
C VAL A 621 17.39 -26.43 31.33
N GLU A 622 17.89 -26.88 30.18
CA GLU A 622 17.31 -27.97 29.40
C GLU A 622 17.47 -29.34 30.10
N PHE A 623 18.56 -29.55 30.86
CA PHE A 623 18.90 -30.85 31.46
C PHE A 623 17.92 -31.35 32.54
N PRO A 624 17.55 -30.56 33.57
CA PRO A 624 16.70 -31.05 34.66
C PRO A 624 15.27 -31.37 34.22
N LEU A 625 14.68 -30.52 33.37
CA LEU A 625 13.29 -30.68 32.93
C LEU A 625 13.14 -31.83 31.94
N THR A 626 14.09 -31.98 31.00
CA THR A 626 14.11 -33.11 30.06
C THR A 626 14.29 -34.44 30.80
N SER A 627 15.15 -34.49 31.83
CA SER A 627 15.34 -35.68 32.68
C SER A 627 14.07 -36.04 33.49
N ALA A 628 13.33 -35.05 34.00
CA ALA A 628 12.07 -35.29 34.70
C ALA A 628 10.96 -35.80 33.76
N ILE A 629 10.92 -35.31 32.51
CA ILE A 629 9.92 -35.70 31.50
C ILE A 629 10.22 -37.09 30.92
N SER A 630 11.49 -37.41 30.61
CA SER A 630 11.87 -38.71 30.03
C SER A 630 11.62 -39.90 30.96
N ASN A 631 11.51 -39.67 32.26
CA ASN A 631 11.20 -40.69 33.27
C ASN A 631 9.71 -40.72 33.66
N HIS A 632 8.84 -39.94 33.02
CA HIS A 632 7.42 -39.86 33.38
C HIS A 632 6.65 -41.13 32.97
N PRO A 633 5.91 -41.80 33.87
CA PRO A 633 5.29 -43.12 33.61
C PRO A 633 4.23 -43.10 32.49
N GLY A 634 3.62 -41.96 32.21
CA GLY A 634 2.62 -41.80 31.14
C GLY A 634 3.19 -41.54 29.73
N ASN A 635 4.50 -41.28 29.58
CA ASN A 635 5.17 -40.93 28.32
C ASN A 635 4.42 -39.87 27.45
N PRO A 636 4.18 -38.65 27.97
CA PRO A 636 3.43 -37.60 27.28
C PRO A 636 4.14 -37.08 26.03
N ARG A 637 3.37 -36.49 25.10
CA ARG A 637 3.92 -35.77 23.94
C ARG A 637 4.64 -34.51 24.39
N ILE A 638 5.79 -34.22 23.77
CA ILE A 638 6.70 -33.15 24.20
C ILE A 638 6.81 -32.09 23.09
N ASN A 639 6.56 -30.83 23.44
CA ASN A 639 6.71 -29.66 22.57
C ASN A 639 7.59 -28.59 23.23
N PHE A 640 8.90 -28.56 22.90
CA PHE A 640 9.86 -27.58 23.41
C PHE A 640 10.11 -26.43 22.42
N GLN A 641 10.20 -25.19 22.94
CA GLN A 641 10.63 -24.01 22.18
C GLN A 641 11.53 -23.09 23.03
N LEU A 642 12.78 -22.92 22.59
CA LEU A 642 13.67 -21.84 23.04
C LEU A 642 13.35 -20.56 22.26
N VAL A 643 13.27 -19.42 22.95
CA VAL A 643 13.02 -18.10 22.36
C VAL A 643 13.89 -17.05 23.03
N ASP A 644 14.54 -16.20 22.23
CA ASP A 644 15.31 -15.07 22.75
C ASP A 644 14.39 -13.95 23.26
N GLY A 645 14.66 -13.41 24.45
CA GLY A 645 13.92 -12.28 25.02
C GLY A 645 13.82 -12.33 26.54
N VAL A 646 14.06 -11.20 27.21
CA VAL A 646 14.13 -11.06 28.68
C VAL A 646 13.00 -10.15 29.17
N PHE A 647 12.47 -10.41 30.37
CA PHE A 647 11.71 -9.42 31.16
C PHE A 647 12.63 -8.89 32.27
N TYR A 648 12.64 -7.57 32.47
CA TYR A 648 13.34 -6.91 33.58
C TYR A 648 12.35 -6.47 34.66
N GLY A 649 12.86 -6.32 35.89
CA GLY A 649 12.20 -5.65 37.01
C GLY A 649 13.23 -4.84 37.80
N ASP A 650 12.79 -3.67 38.26
CA ASP A 650 13.54 -2.61 38.97
C ASP A 650 14.03 -3.07 40.36
N GLU A 651 14.82 -2.33 41.16
CA GLU A 651 15.92 -1.33 41.04
C GLU A 651 16.46 -1.21 42.49
N ASP A 652 17.70 -0.74 42.72
CA ASP A 652 18.09 -0.14 44.02
C ASP A 652 19.33 0.77 43.85
N GLU A 653 19.38 1.86 44.61
CA GLU A 653 20.30 3.00 44.47
C GLU A 653 21.67 2.80 45.14
N GLU A 654 22.74 3.43 44.61
CA GLU A 654 23.43 4.57 45.26
C GLU A 654 24.83 4.91 44.67
N HIS A 655 25.05 6.22 44.51
CA HIS A 655 26.28 7.00 44.66
C HIS A 655 27.59 6.82 43.82
N ALA A 656 28.00 7.98 43.29
CA ALA A 656 29.37 8.51 43.10
C ALA A 656 30.15 8.24 41.78
N THR A 657 30.78 9.33 41.32
CA THR A 657 31.68 9.48 40.14
C THR A 657 33.16 9.56 40.61
N PRO A 658 34.21 9.85 39.79
CA PRO A 658 34.34 10.02 38.33
C PRO A 658 35.62 9.40 37.64
N THR A 659 35.74 9.62 36.32
CA THR A 659 36.99 9.90 35.52
C THR A 659 38.00 8.82 35.04
N MET A 660 38.62 9.18 33.89
CA MET A 660 39.75 8.60 33.14
C MET A 660 39.50 7.33 32.29
N GLY A 661 40.06 7.16 31.08
CA GLY A 661 40.85 8.08 30.24
C GLY A 661 42.07 7.43 29.57
N LEU A 662 42.11 7.50 28.22
CA LEU A 662 43.29 7.33 27.33
C LEU A 662 43.92 5.91 27.26
N GLU A 663 43.88 5.23 26.11
CA GLU A 663 44.85 5.24 24.97
C GLU A 663 45.98 4.19 25.09
N GLY A 664 46.34 3.56 23.96
CA GLY A 664 47.47 2.63 23.84
C GLY A 664 47.38 1.75 22.59
N ARG A 665 48.04 2.17 21.49
CA ARG A 665 48.04 1.46 20.18
C ARG A 665 49.33 0.66 19.92
N CYS A 666 49.24 -0.24 18.94
CA CYS A 666 50.34 -0.89 18.18
C CYS A 666 51.22 -1.86 19.00
N TRP A 667 51.75 -2.98 18.48
CA TRP A 667 52.17 -3.41 17.12
C TRP A 667 52.12 -4.97 17.08
N GLU A 668 52.08 -5.73 15.97
CA GLU A 668 52.14 -5.42 14.52
C GLU A 668 51.48 -6.55 13.66
N THR A 669 51.95 -6.77 12.43
CA THR A 669 51.43 -7.71 11.40
C THR A 669 52.26 -8.99 11.21
N VAL A 670 51.63 -10.14 10.89
CA VAL A 670 51.98 -11.03 9.75
C VAL A 670 50.69 -11.72 9.21
N SER A 671 50.65 -11.91 7.89
CA SER A 671 49.58 -12.35 6.98
C SER A 671 48.92 -13.73 7.16
N GLY A 672 47.65 -13.85 6.72
CA GLY A 672 46.97 -15.10 6.34
C GLY A 672 45.50 -14.88 5.92
N ASP A 673 45.10 -15.30 4.71
CA ASP A 673 43.88 -14.86 4.02
C ASP A 673 42.52 -15.54 4.38
N SER A 674 41.45 -14.81 4.03
CA SER A 674 40.12 -15.25 3.54
C SER A 674 38.90 -15.45 4.48
N ASP A 675 37.87 -14.67 4.13
CA ASP A 675 36.42 -14.95 4.10
C ASP A 675 35.58 -15.17 5.39
N GLY A 676 35.13 -14.05 5.95
CA GLY A 676 33.73 -13.63 5.72
C GLY A 676 32.59 -14.54 6.23
N VAL A 677 32.28 -14.49 7.53
CA VAL A 677 31.09 -15.12 8.11
C VAL A 677 29.80 -14.38 7.73
N GLY A 678 29.23 -14.75 6.59
CA GLY A 678 27.89 -14.33 6.18
C GLY A 678 26.79 -15.07 6.95
N ARG A 679 25.85 -14.34 7.57
CA ARG A 679 24.66 -14.93 8.20
C ARG A 679 23.75 -15.57 7.13
N CYS A 680 23.52 -16.88 7.21
CA CYS A 680 22.54 -17.56 6.37
C CYS A 680 21.09 -17.20 6.75
N PRO A 681 20.22 -16.82 5.80
CA PRO A 681 18.77 -16.84 5.99
C PRO A 681 18.21 -18.27 5.96
N GLN A 682 17.10 -18.52 6.64
CA GLN A 682 16.45 -19.85 6.66
C GLN A 682 15.89 -20.27 5.28
N PRO A 683 15.81 -21.57 4.96
CA PRO A 683 15.53 -22.05 3.60
C PRO A 683 14.17 -21.64 3.02
N ASN A 684 13.15 -21.48 3.86
CA ASN A 684 11.77 -21.27 3.40
C ASN A 684 11.49 -19.87 2.82
N HIS A 685 12.33 -18.86 3.11
CA HIS A 685 12.11 -17.50 2.59
C HIS A 685 12.75 -17.24 1.22
N VAL A 686 13.69 -18.08 0.77
CA VAL A 686 14.46 -17.81 -0.46
C VAL A 686 13.59 -17.85 -1.73
N LEU A 687 12.47 -18.57 -1.71
CA LEU A 687 11.56 -18.68 -2.88
C LEU A 687 10.65 -17.45 -3.03
N GLU A 688 10.17 -16.90 -1.92
CA GLU A 688 9.38 -15.66 -1.92
C GLU A 688 10.22 -14.48 -2.41
N ASN A 689 11.54 -14.47 -2.13
CA ASN A 689 12.45 -13.39 -2.56
C ASN A 689 12.43 -13.26 -4.08
N VAL A 690 12.70 -14.36 -4.79
CA VAL A 690 12.81 -14.35 -6.26
C VAL A 690 11.49 -13.98 -6.92
N LEU A 691 10.36 -14.50 -6.43
CA LEU A 691 9.05 -14.20 -7.01
C LEU A 691 8.69 -12.71 -6.82
N LEU A 692 8.94 -12.15 -5.63
CA LEU A 692 8.70 -10.73 -5.38
C LEU A 692 9.65 -9.84 -6.18
N GLU A 693 10.95 -10.17 -6.22
CA GLU A 693 11.94 -9.46 -7.03
C GLU A 693 11.55 -9.42 -8.51
N SER A 694 11.02 -10.53 -9.06
CA SER A 694 10.48 -10.59 -10.42
C SER A 694 9.20 -9.77 -10.59
N ILE A 695 8.22 -9.86 -9.68
CA ILE A 695 7.00 -9.04 -9.71
C ILE A 695 7.33 -7.55 -9.71
N LEU A 696 8.28 -7.14 -8.87
CA LEU A 696 8.71 -5.74 -8.78
C LEU A 696 9.32 -5.25 -10.10
N GLN A 697 10.02 -6.08 -10.87
CA GLN A 697 10.56 -5.69 -12.17
C GLN A 697 9.46 -5.26 -13.17
N PHE A 698 8.26 -5.83 -13.10
CA PHE A 698 7.12 -5.40 -13.93
C PHE A 698 6.48 -4.07 -13.48
N LEU A 699 6.78 -3.57 -12.27
CA LEU A 699 6.34 -2.24 -11.84
C LEU A 699 7.23 -1.16 -12.47
N THR A 700 6.80 -0.65 -13.62
CA THR A 700 7.52 0.39 -14.39
C THR A 700 7.34 1.80 -13.84
N THR A 701 6.26 2.10 -13.10
CA THR A 701 6.06 3.46 -12.56
C THR A 701 6.75 3.65 -11.21
N ALA A 702 7.48 4.75 -11.07
CA ALA A 702 8.10 5.13 -9.80
C ALA A 702 7.09 5.33 -8.67
N ARG A 703 5.81 5.62 -8.96
CA ARG A 703 4.75 5.74 -7.94
C ARG A 703 4.38 4.37 -7.38
N ASP A 704 4.17 3.39 -8.25
CA ASP A 704 3.72 2.06 -7.82
C ASP A 704 4.84 1.33 -7.09
N ARG A 705 6.10 1.50 -7.53
CA ARG A 705 7.30 1.08 -6.79
C ARG A 705 7.38 1.74 -5.41
N ASN A 706 7.14 3.05 -5.28
CA ASN A 706 7.10 3.70 -3.97
C ASN A 706 6.01 3.10 -3.07
N MET A 707 4.81 2.85 -3.59
CA MET A 707 3.73 2.21 -2.84
C MET A 707 4.09 0.77 -2.42
N ALA A 708 4.70 0.01 -3.32
CA ALA A 708 5.20 -1.34 -3.05
C ALA A 708 6.17 -1.35 -1.86
N SER A 709 7.13 -0.42 -1.81
CA SER A 709 8.08 -0.30 -0.69
C SER A 709 7.45 0.01 0.67
N LEU A 710 6.16 0.39 0.72
CA LEU A 710 5.44 0.71 1.96
C LEU A 710 4.51 -0.41 2.44
N VAL A 711 4.40 -1.53 1.72
CA VAL A 711 3.52 -2.65 2.09
C VAL A 711 3.98 -3.33 3.38
N CYS A 712 5.28 -3.64 3.49
CA CYS A 712 5.91 -4.17 4.69
C CYS A 712 7.45 -4.05 4.59
N ARG A 713 8.19 -4.29 5.69
CA ARG A 713 9.67 -4.25 5.70
C ARG A 713 10.31 -5.15 4.63
N TYR A 714 9.67 -6.28 4.31
CA TYR A 714 10.16 -7.21 3.30
C TYR A 714 10.05 -6.65 1.87
N TRP A 715 8.88 -6.10 1.50
CA TRP A 715 8.71 -5.39 0.23
C TRP A 715 9.58 -4.13 0.14
N TYR A 716 9.83 -3.45 1.26
CA TYR A 716 10.77 -2.32 1.33
C TYR A 716 12.16 -2.72 0.86
N HIS A 717 12.73 -3.82 1.36
CA HIS A 717 14.06 -4.27 0.96
C HIS A 717 14.11 -4.81 -0.48
N ALA A 718 13.16 -5.65 -0.89
CA ALA A 718 13.12 -6.18 -2.25
C ALA A 718 12.92 -5.08 -3.32
N GLU A 719 12.15 -4.03 -3.02
CA GLU A 719 12.00 -2.86 -3.89
C GLU A 719 13.29 -2.05 -4.00
N ALA A 720 14.02 -1.93 -2.89
CA ALA A 720 15.26 -1.19 -2.83
C ALA A 720 16.41 -1.89 -3.60
N GLU A 721 16.45 -3.23 -3.59
CA GLU A 721 17.43 -4.01 -4.36
C GLU A 721 17.09 -4.07 -5.87
N THR A 722 15.81 -4.11 -6.24
CA THR A 722 15.37 -4.25 -7.65
C THR A 722 15.09 -2.95 -8.38
N ARG A 723 15.20 -1.78 -7.74
CA ARG A 723 15.01 -0.49 -8.42
C ARG A 723 16.22 -0.15 -9.28
N GLN A 724 15.99 0.01 -10.58
CA GLN A 724 17.01 0.42 -11.55
C GLN A 724 16.95 1.92 -11.89
N GLU A 725 15.82 2.59 -11.67
CA GLU A 725 15.63 4.01 -12.04
C GLU A 725 15.24 4.88 -10.86
N LEU A 726 15.92 6.02 -10.71
CA LEU A 726 15.64 6.99 -9.65
C LEU A 726 15.53 8.43 -10.19
N PHE A 727 14.39 9.07 -9.92
CA PHE A 727 14.15 10.47 -10.27
C PHE A 727 14.15 11.37 -9.02
N ILE A 728 15.29 12.01 -8.76
CA ILE A 728 15.47 12.95 -7.67
C ILE A 728 15.05 14.34 -8.15
N ARG A 729 13.93 14.79 -7.58
CA ARG A 729 13.23 15.98 -8.06
C ARG A 729 13.85 17.30 -7.60
N ASN A 730 14.59 17.31 -6.49
CA ASN A 730 15.39 18.41 -5.93
C ASN A 730 16.69 17.77 -5.40
N CYS A 731 17.87 18.19 -5.87
CA CYS A 731 19.15 17.64 -5.46
C CYS A 731 19.50 17.86 -3.98
N TYR A 732 18.86 18.81 -3.30
CA TYR A 732 19.04 19.05 -1.86
C TYR A 732 18.00 18.38 -0.98
N ALA A 733 17.04 17.62 -1.54
CA ALA A 733 16.02 16.96 -0.74
C ALA A 733 16.50 15.64 -0.08
N VAL A 734 17.64 15.10 -0.51
CA VAL A 734 18.26 13.85 -0.01
C VAL A 734 19.74 13.83 -0.37
N SER A 735 20.60 13.30 0.50
CA SER A 735 22.04 13.19 0.23
C SER A 735 22.37 12.00 -0.69
N PRO A 736 23.49 12.04 -1.45
CA PRO A 736 23.93 10.91 -2.27
C PRO A 736 24.13 9.62 -1.45
N ASN A 737 24.71 9.72 -0.25
CA ASN A 737 24.95 8.57 0.63
C ASN A 737 23.64 7.86 1.02
N ARG A 738 22.59 8.62 1.35
CA ARG A 738 21.26 8.06 1.70
C ARG A 738 20.55 7.40 0.50
N VAL A 739 20.94 7.76 -0.73
CA VAL A 739 20.51 7.06 -1.95
C VAL A 739 21.24 5.73 -2.10
N ILE A 740 22.55 5.70 -1.84
CA ILE A 740 23.42 4.51 -1.90
C ILE A 740 23.09 3.48 -0.82
N GLU A 741 22.81 3.94 0.41
CA GLU A 741 22.35 3.08 1.52
C GLU A 741 21.03 2.36 1.19
N ARG A 742 20.12 3.07 0.50
CA ARG A 742 18.81 2.52 0.15
C ARG A 742 18.86 1.64 -1.08
N PHE A 743 19.33 2.14 -2.21
CA PHE A 743 19.20 1.45 -3.50
C PHE A 743 20.53 0.80 -3.89
N ARG A 744 20.54 -0.48 -4.25
CA ARG A 744 21.79 -1.19 -4.58
C ARG A 744 22.00 -1.45 -6.07
N GLY A 745 20.95 -1.34 -6.88
CA GLY A 745 20.93 -1.78 -8.28
C GLY A 745 20.68 -0.67 -9.33
N LEU A 746 20.98 0.60 -9.03
CA LEU A 746 20.66 1.71 -9.95
C LEU A 746 21.42 1.61 -11.28
N ARG A 747 20.69 1.87 -12.37
CA ARG A 747 21.18 1.96 -13.76
C ARG A 747 20.87 3.31 -14.42
N SER A 748 19.84 4.02 -13.96
CA SER A 748 19.45 5.33 -14.48
C SER A 748 19.19 6.30 -13.33
N ILE A 749 19.75 7.51 -13.40
CA ILE A 749 19.48 8.59 -12.46
C ILE A 749 19.10 9.89 -13.18
N THR A 750 18.06 10.53 -12.68
CA THR A 750 17.60 11.85 -13.12
C THR A 750 17.68 12.83 -11.96
N LEU A 751 18.56 13.83 -12.05
CA LEU A 751 18.73 14.88 -11.04
C LEU A 751 18.17 16.22 -11.52
N LYS A 752 17.51 16.95 -10.61
CA LYS A 752 17.03 18.32 -10.86
C LYS A 752 17.50 19.26 -9.77
N GLY A 753 18.27 20.26 -10.18
CA GLY A 753 18.85 21.27 -9.30
C GLY A 753 17.94 22.47 -9.11
N ARG A 754 18.39 23.63 -9.62
CA ARG A 754 17.80 24.95 -9.39
C ARG A 754 16.28 25.02 -9.68
N PRO A 755 15.52 25.85 -8.93
CA PRO A 755 14.09 26.05 -9.14
C PRO A 755 13.77 26.65 -10.52
N CYS A 756 12.48 26.69 -10.91
CA CYS A 756 12.10 27.03 -12.29
C CYS A 756 12.45 28.46 -12.71
N PHE A 757 12.55 29.39 -11.77
CA PHE A 757 12.90 30.78 -12.01
C PHE A 757 14.40 31.05 -12.22
N ALA A 758 15.26 30.01 -12.18
CA ALA A 758 16.63 30.11 -12.68
C ALA A 758 16.67 30.43 -14.20
N ASP A 759 15.66 29.99 -14.95
CA ASP A 759 15.52 30.27 -16.38
C ASP A 759 15.24 31.77 -16.65
N SER A 760 14.84 32.54 -15.62
CA SER A 760 14.45 33.96 -15.70
C SER A 760 15.32 34.88 -14.83
N THR A 761 16.61 34.53 -14.67
CA THR A 761 17.64 35.30 -13.94
C THR A 761 17.35 35.67 -12.47
N LEU A 762 16.34 35.05 -11.84
CA LEU A 762 15.96 35.32 -10.44
C LEU A 762 16.72 34.49 -9.40
N VAL A 763 17.47 33.48 -9.84
CA VAL A 763 18.40 32.74 -8.98
C VAL A 763 19.80 33.29 -9.25
N PRO A 764 20.51 33.87 -8.26
CA PRO A 764 21.84 34.42 -8.46
C PRO A 764 22.83 33.37 -9.00
N LYS A 765 23.79 33.82 -9.82
CA LYS A 765 24.88 32.97 -10.29
C LYS A 765 25.66 32.42 -9.10
N GLY A 766 25.99 31.13 -9.13
CA GLY A 766 26.72 30.47 -8.05
C GLY A 766 25.87 30.02 -6.85
N TRP A 767 24.54 30.12 -6.90
CA TRP A 767 23.64 29.66 -5.82
C TRP A 767 23.91 28.22 -5.36
N GLY A 768 24.26 27.31 -6.28
CA GLY A 768 24.56 25.92 -5.99
C GLY A 768 24.14 24.95 -7.10
N ALA A 769 23.61 23.81 -6.68
CA ALA A 769 23.23 22.60 -7.43
C ALA A 769 24.41 21.94 -8.18
N TYR A 770 25.56 21.80 -7.51
CA TYR A 770 26.74 21.15 -8.09
C TYR A 770 26.53 19.65 -8.35
N ALA A 771 26.99 19.18 -9.51
CA ALA A 771 27.00 17.75 -9.85
C ALA A 771 28.09 16.96 -9.11
N SER A 772 29.19 17.61 -8.70
CA SER A 772 30.38 16.98 -8.12
C SER A 772 30.09 16.03 -6.95
N PRO A 773 29.32 16.40 -5.91
CA PRO A 773 29.03 15.51 -4.78
C PRO A 773 28.21 14.28 -5.20
N TRP A 774 27.36 14.42 -6.21
CA TRP A 774 26.59 13.32 -6.77
C TRP A 774 27.48 12.38 -7.58
N VAL A 775 28.26 12.90 -8.53
CA VAL A 775 29.15 12.08 -9.37
C VAL A 775 30.18 11.34 -8.52
N ALA A 776 30.82 12.01 -7.58
CA ALA A 776 31.86 11.43 -6.72
C ALA A 776 31.34 10.30 -5.81
N ALA A 777 30.11 10.41 -5.30
CA ALA A 777 29.50 9.36 -4.47
C ALA A 777 28.92 8.22 -5.32
N LEU A 778 28.27 8.53 -6.45
CA LEU A 778 27.62 7.54 -7.31
C LEU A 778 28.64 6.69 -8.09
N GLY A 779 29.81 7.23 -8.42
CA GLY A 779 30.85 6.54 -9.20
C GLY A 779 31.30 5.21 -8.59
N PRO A 780 31.85 5.22 -7.35
CA PRO A 780 32.24 3.99 -6.66
C PRO A 780 31.07 3.05 -6.34
N ALA A 781 29.88 3.59 -6.09
CA ALA A 781 28.70 2.82 -5.71
C ALA A 781 28.00 2.13 -6.89
N TYR A 782 28.01 2.74 -8.09
CA TYR A 782 27.27 2.27 -9.27
C TYR A 782 28.13 2.31 -10.55
N PRO A 783 29.22 1.54 -10.66
CA PRO A 783 30.05 1.49 -11.88
C PRO A 783 29.31 0.96 -13.13
N HIS A 784 28.09 0.45 -12.95
CA HIS A 784 27.20 -0.06 -14.00
C HIS A 784 26.05 0.90 -14.37
N LEU A 785 26.11 2.16 -13.92
CA LEU A 785 25.17 3.21 -14.30
C LEU A 785 25.26 3.46 -15.82
N LYS A 786 24.10 3.50 -16.49
CA LYS A 786 23.98 3.63 -17.95
C LYS A 786 23.41 4.97 -18.38
N CYS A 787 22.53 5.58 -17.59
CA CYS A 787 21.83 6.80 -17.98
C CYS A 787 21.95 7.87 -16.89
N ILE A 788 22.40 9.06 -17.27
CA ILE A 788 22.51 10.24 -16.41
C ILE A 788 21.79 11.41 -17.08
N PHE A 789 20.70 11.87 -16.45
CA PHE A 789 19.99 13.09 -16.86
C PHE A 789 20.18 14.17 -15.79
N LEU A 790 20.80 15.29 -16.15
CA LEU A 790 20.99 16.45 -15.28
C LEU A 790 20.19 17.64 -15.81
N LYS A 791 19.35 18.24 -14.97
CA LYS A 791 18.62 19.46 -15.34
C LYS A 791 18.76 20.58 -14.33
N ARG A 792 19.18 21.76 -14.82
CA ARG A 792 19.50 22.95 -14.01
C ARG A 792 20.48 22.66 -12.87
N MET A 793 21.45 21.79 -13.15
CA MET A 793 22.61 21.54 -12.30
C MET A 793 23.77 22.43 -12.76
N THR A 794 24.67 22.77 -11.86
CA THR A 794 26.00 23.28 -12.19
C THR A 794 26.91 22.08 -12.45
N VAL A 795 27.52 22.01 -13.63
CA VAL A 795 28.34 20.88 -14.10
C VAL A 795 29.66 21.45 -14.61
N SER A 796 30.78 21.01 -14.04
CA SER A 796 32.13 21.40 -14.48
C SER A 796 32.77 20.37 -15.41
N ASP A 797 33.82 20.77 -16.13
CA ASP A 797 34.63 19.84 -16.93
C ASP A 797 35.25 18.71 -16.10
N ASN A 798 35.52 18.97 -14.81
CA ASN A 798 35.99 17.93 -13.89
C ASN A 798 34.87 16.94 -13.54
N ASP A 799 33.60 17.39 -13.45
CA ASP A 799 32.46 16.50 -13.25
C ASP A 799 32.22 15.61 -14.48
N LEU A 800 32.35 16.17 -15.69
CA LEU A 800 32.28 15.40 -16.94
C LEU A 800 33.43 14.38 -17.05
N ARG A 801 34.64 14.74 -16.64
CA ARG A 801 35.76 13.80 -16.52
C ARG A 801 35.48 12.69 -15.50
N LEU A 802 34.99 13.03 -14.32
CA LEU A 802 34.62 12.05 -13.30
C LEU A 802 33.49 11.13 -13.77
N ILE A 803 32.50 11.64 -14.51
CA ILE A 803 31.45 10.85 -15.16
C ILE A 803 32.07 9.84 -16.13
N ALA A 804 32.95 10.29 -17.03
CA ALA A 804 33.61 9.43 -18.01
C ALA A 804 34.44 8.31 -17.37
N GLN A 805 35.19 8.64 -16.33
CA GLN A 805 36.05 7.70 -15.61
C GLN A 805 35.26 6.72 -14.73
N SER A 806 34.18 7.17 -14.08
CA SER A 806 33.42 6.36 -13.13
C SER A 806 32.39 5.43 -13.78
N PHE A 807 31.88 5.80 -14.97
CA PHE A 807 30.78 5.10 -15.63
C PHE A 807 31.19 4.59 -17.02
N PRO A 808 32.09 3.59 -17.13
CA PRO A 808 32.61 3.10 -18.41
C PRO A 808 31.54 2.42 -19.29
N GLN A 809 30.34 2.17 -18.75
CA GLN A 809 29.18 1.60 -19.45
C GLN A 809 28.07 2.64 -19.69
N LEU A 810 28.38 3.94 -19.57
CA LEU A 810 27.45 5.03 -19.84
C LEU A 810 26.96 4.98 -21.30
N ARG A 811 25.64 5.00 -21.47
CA ARG A 811 24.93 5.00 -22.74
C ARG A 811 24.22 6.32 -23.02
N GLU A 812 23.73 6.99 -21.99
CA GLU A 812 22.94 8.20 -22.14
C GLU A 812 23.45 9.28 -21.19
N LEU A 813 23.89 10.40 -21.76
CA LEU A 813 24.15 11.64 -21.03
C LEU A 813 23.27 12.73 -21.63
N SER A 814 22.36 13.27 -20.81
CA SER A 814 21.53 14.41 -21.20
C SER A 814 21.67 15.54 -20.18
N LEU A 815 22.09 16.70 -20.67
CA LEU A 815 22.16 17.96 -19.95
C LEU A 815 21.00 18.85 -20.43
N MET A 816 20.37 19.55 -19.49
CA MET A 816 19.28 20.45 -19.82
C MET A 816 19.27 21.69 -18.93
N SER A 817 19.63 22.84 -19.50
CA SER A 817 19.75 24.13 -18.81
C SER A 817 20.77 24.13 -17.66
N CYS A 818 21.83 23.34 -17.83
CA CYS A 818 23.04 23.31 -17.02
C CYS A 818 24.05 24.39 -17.47
N ASP A 819 25.07 24.64 -16.64
CA ASP A 819 26.12 25.65 -16.83
C ASP A 819 27.46 25.24 -16.19
N LYS A 820 28.54 25.99 -16.50
CA LYS A 820 29.94 25.83 -16.06
C LYS A 820 30.80 24.73 -16.69
N PHE A 821 30.38 24.13 -17.81
CA PHE A 821 31.22 23.21 -18.60
C PHE A 821 31.59 23.82 -19.95
N SER A 822 32.67 23.34 -20.56
CA SER A 822 33.19 23.75 -21.86
C SER A 822 33.22 22.60 -22.87
N ALA A 823 33.54 22.90 -24.12
CA ALA A 823 33.88 21.90 -25.15
C ALA A 823 35.00 20.95 -24.69
N THR A 824 35.87 21.35 -23.76
CA THR A 824 36.90 20.47 -23.18
C THR A 824 36.29 19.32 -22.39
N GLY A 825 35.24 19.58 -21.59
CA GLY A 825 34.51 18.55 -20.87
C GLY A 825 33.74 17.62 -21.80
N LEU A 826 33.16 18.16 -22.89
CA LEU A 826 32.50 17.37 -23.93
C LEU A 826 33.48 16.47 -24.70
N ALA A 827 34.68 16.95 -24.99
CA ALA A 827 35.75 16.17 -25.64
C ALA A 827 36.13 14.93 -24.83
N ILE A 828 36.21 15.08 -23.50
CA ILE A 828 36.51 13.96 -22.58
C ILE A 828 35.39 12.90 -22.61
N ILE A 829 34.12 13.33 -22.62
CA ILE A 829 32.98 12.41 -22.76
C ILE A 829 33.03 11.67 -24.11
N ALA A 830 33.27 12.39 -25.22
CA ALA A 830 33.32 11.80 -26.56
C ALA A 830 34.48 10.80 -26.74
N GLU A 831 35.63 11.07 -26.15
CA GLU A 831 36.81 10.19 -26.16
C GLU A 831 36.62 8.91 -25.34
N GLN A 832 36.08 9.05 -24.11
CA GLN A 832 36.15 8.00 -23.09
C GLN A 832 34.86 7.18 -22.98
N CYS A 833 33.68 7.76 -23.23
CA CYS A 833 32.39 7.06 -23.16
C CYS A 833 32.11 6.25 -24.44
N ARG A 834 32.86 5.17 -24.67
CA ARG A 834 32.79 4.36 -25.91
C ARG A 834 31.45 3.67 -26.20
N HIS A 835 30.54 3.62 -25.23
CA HIS A 835 29.21 3.01 -25.35
C HIS A 835 28.07 4.04 -25.42
N LEU A 836 28.38 5.32 -25.71
CA LEU A 836 27.39 6.40 -25.73
C LEU A 836 26.44 6.27 -26.95
N HIS A 837 25.15 6.13 -26.66
CA HIS A 837 24.03 6.16 -27.59
C HIS A 837 23.38 7.56 -27.66
N VAL A 838 23.33 8.28 -26.54
CA VAL A 838 22.67 9.60 -26.44
C VAL A 838 23.62 10.62 -25.82
N LEU A 839 23.88 11.70 -26.55
CA LEU A 839 24.52 12.92 -26.03
C LEU A 839 23.65 14.13 -26.39
N ASP A 840 22.83 14.55 -25.42
CA ASP A 840 21.85 15.62 -25.62
C ASP A 840 22.18 16.84 -24.74
N LEU A 841 22.43 17.98 -25.37
CA LEU A 841 22.63 19.29 -24.76
C LEU A 841 21.43 20.18 -25.15
N ILE A 842 20.59 20.55 -24.18
CA ILE A 842 19.29 21.18 -24.41
C ILE A 842 19.18 22.49 -23.61
N ASN A 843 19.43 23.61 -24.30
CA ASN A 843 19.44 24.97 -23.73
C ASN A 843 20.47 25.15 -22.59
N ASP A 844 21.57 24.38 -22.62
CA ASP A 844 22.70 24.55 -21.71
C ASP A 844 23.55 25.78 -22.05
N LYS A 845 24.35 26.23 -21.08
CA LYS A 845 25.31 27.33 -21.23
C LYS A 845 26.73 26.77 -21.18
N VAL A 846 27.33 26.62 -22.36
CA VAL A 846 28.72 26.17 -22.51
C VAL A 846 29.64 27.38 -22.40
N GLU A 847 30.60 27.34 -21.48
CA GLU A 847 31.51 28.44 -21.15
C GLU A 847 32.81 28.36 -21.97
N ASP A 848 32.67 28.37 -23.31
CA ASP A 848 33.80 28.36 -24.23
C ASP A 848 34.44 29.76 -24.37
N THR A 849 35.75 29.86 -24.14
CA THR A 849 36.54 31.05 -24.44
C THR A 849 37.04 31.01 -25.88
N VAL A 850 37.04 32.15 -26.58
CA VAL A 850 37.46 32.28 -28.00
C VAL A 850 38.84 31.67 -28.26
N ASP A 851 39.77 31.77 -27.30
CA ASP A 851 41.14 31.26 -27.42
C ASP A 851 41.30 29.74 -27.23
N LYS A 852 40.20 29.00 -26.96
CA LYS A 852 40.21 27.54 -26.69
C LYS A 852 39.16 26.81 -27.52
N GLN A 853 39.27 26.90 -28.85
CA GLN A 853 38.43 26.10 -29.75
C GLN A 853 38.86 24.62 -29.70
N VAL A 854 38.10 23.79 -29.00
CA VAL A 854 38.31 22.34 -28.90
C VAL A 854 37.33 21.63 -29.84
N ASP A 855 37.85 20.92 -30.86
CA ASP A 855 37.05 20.08 -31.77
C ASP A 855 36.66 18.76 -31.11
N TRP A 856 35.73 18.85 -30.15
CA TRP A 856 35.24 17.71 -29.35
C TRP A 856 34.57 16.61 -30.19
N ILE A 857 34.10 16.92 -31.41
CA ILE A 857 33.48 15.94 -32.31
C ILE A 857 34.54 15.00 -32.92
N SER A 858 35.76 15.48 -33.17
CA SER A 858 36.86 14.64 -33.65
C SER A 858 37.29 13.53 -32.66
N MET A 859 36.96 13.69 -31.37
CA MET A 859 37.34 12.78 -30.30
C MET A 859 36.51 11.49 -30.27
N PHE A 860 35.36 11.44 -30.94
CA PHE A 860 34.56 10.21 -31.02
C PHE A 860 35.34 9.09 -31.74
N PRO A 861 35.33 7.84 -31.22
CA PRO A 861 36.11 6.74 -31.76
C PRO A 861 35.83 6.45 -33.24
N LYS A 862 36.87 6.03 -33.98
CA LYS A 862 36.85 5.95 -35.44
C LYS A 862 36.30 4.66 -36.10
N PRO A 863 36.31 3.44 -35.51
CA PRO A 863 35.89 2.26 -36.27
C PRO A 863 34.37 2.17 -36.48
N SER A 864 33.57 2.49 -35.47
CA SER A 864 32.10 2.65 -35.54
C SER A 864 31.58 3.23 -34.21
N THR A 865 30.40 3.87 -34.25
CA THR A 865 29.76 4.46 -33.07
C THR A 865 28.30 4.00 -32.95
N SER A 866 27.85 3.75 -31.72
CA SER A 866 26.47 3.32 -31.40
C SER A 866 25.52 4.50 -31.19
N LEU A 867 25.82 5.66 -31.78
CA LEU A 867 25.13 6.92 -31.52
C LEU A 867 23.74 6.93 -32.16
N GLU A 868 22.72 7.17 -31.34
CA GLU A 868 21.29 7.23 -31.70
C GLU A 868 20.74 8.66 -31.62
N SER A 869 21.24 9.48 -30.66
CA SER A 869 20.89 10.89 -30.51
C SER A 869 22.13 11.77 -30.28
N LEU A 870 22.20 12.88 -31.01
CA LEU A 870 23.22 13.92 -30.86
C LEU A 870 22.58 15.31 -31.01
N LEU A 871 22.28 15.96 -29.88
CA LEU A 871 21.74 17.32 -29.84
C LEU A 871 22.77 18.27 -29.23
N PHE A 872 23.24 19.26 -29.98
CA PHE A 872 24.25 20.23 -29.51
C PHE A 872 23.98 21.65 -30.01
N SER A 873 22.71 21.97 -30.31
CA SER A 873 22.32 23.26 -30.91
C SER A 873 22.59 24.50 -30.04
N CYS A 874 22.87 24.32 -28.74
CA CYS A 874 23.31 25.35 -27.80
C CYS A 874 24.85 25.52 -27.70
N VAL A 875 25.65 24.68 -28.34
CA VAL A 875 27.12 24.80 -28.35
C VAL A 875 27.55 25.87 -29.34
N ASP A 876 28.08 26.99 -28.85
CA ASP A 876 28.31 28.19 -29.67
C ASP A 876 29.65 28.20 -30.44
N THR A 877 30.50 27.20 -30.24
CA THR A 877 31.80 27.02 -30.91
C THR A 877 31.66 26.36 -32.29
N PRO A 878 32.47 26.75 -33.30
CA PRO A 878 32.43 26.10 -34.61
C PRO A 878 32.97 24.67 -34.51
N CYS A 879 32.17 23.69 -34.94
CA CYS A 879 32.59 22.30 -35.04
C CYS A 879 33.25 22.01 -36.39
N ASN A 880 34.18 21.05 -36.42
CA ASN A 880 34.76 20.55 -37.65
C ASN A 880 33.72 19.72 -38.42
N PHE A 881 33.33 20.20 -39.61
CA PHE A 881 32.30 19.54 -40.40
C PHE A 881 32.73 18.17 -40.91
N GLU A 882 33.98 17.98 -41.35
CA GLU A 882 34.48 16.68 -41.83
C GLU A 882 34.40 15.62 -40.70
N SER A 883 34.73 16.01 -39.47
CA SER A 883 34.62 15.14 -38.29
C SER A 883 33.17 14.78 -37.97
N LEU A 884 32.23 15.72 -38.14
CA LEU A 884 30.78 15.52 -37.94
C LEU A 884 30.18 14.64 -39.05
N GLU A 885 30.49 14.91 -40.31
CA GLU A 885 30.06 14.13 -41.47
C GLU A 885 30.51 12.68 -41.35
N ALA A 886 31.81 12.47 -41.06
CA ALA A 886 32.35 11.15 -40.80
C ALA A 886 31.74 10.48 -39.56
N LEU A 887 31.25 11.25 -38.57
CA LEU A 887 30.61 10.70 -37.36
C LEU A 887 29.19 10.22 -37.68
N VAL A 888 28.42 10.99 -38.44
CA VAL A 888 27.09 10.59 -38.92
C VAL A 888 27.22 9.36 -39.82
N ALA A 889 28.19 9.34 -40.74
CA ALA A 889 28.44 8.20 -41.64
C ALA A 889 28.78 6.88 -40.92
N ARG A 890 29.47 6.95 -39.77
CA ARG A 890 29.81 5.77 -38.94
C ARG A 890 28.80 5.47 -37.82
N SER A 891 27.65 6.17 -37.79
CA SER A 891 26.55 6.02 -36.82
C SER A 891 25.24 5.60 -37.52
N PRO A 892 25.12 4.35 -38.01
CA PRO A 892 23.93 3.90 -38.77
C PRO A 892 22.64 3.86 -37.95
N GLY A 893 22.72 3.93 -36.61
CA GLY A 893 21.57 4.02 -35.70
C GLY A 893 21.09 5.43 -35.41
N LEU A 894 21.74 6.48 -35.95
CA LEU A 894 21.43 7.86 -35.63
C LEU A 894 20.02 8.23 -36.10
N CYS A 895 19.13 8.51 -35.16
CA CYS A 895 17.76 8.88 -35.42
C CYS A 895 17.43 10.31 -34.97
N GLN A 896 18.22 10.92 -34.07
CA GLN A 896 18.04 12.32 -33.68
C GLN A 896 19.35 13.09 -33.87
N LEU A 897 19.31 14.17 -34.64
CA LEU A 897 20.46 15.03 -34.90
C LEU A 897 20.05 16.50 -34.81
N GLY A 898 20.70 17.27 -33.95
CA GLY A 898 20.44 18.70 -33.75
C GLY A 898 21.74 19.50 -33.75
N VAL A 899 22.07 20.11 -34.89
CA VAL A 899 23.32 20.83 -35.09
C VAL A 899 23.26 22.27 -34.58
N ASN A 900 24.43 22.88 -34.38
CA ASN A 900 24.55 24.27 -33.94
C ASN A 900 24.49 25.28 -35.10
N ARG A 901 24.63 26.57 -34.78
CA ARG A 901 24.47 27.67 -35.72
C ARG A 901 25.55 27.79 -36.81
N HIS A 902 26.63 27.00 -36.73
CA HIS A 902 27.76 27.08 -37.66
C HIS A 902 27.65 26.11 -38.83
N VAL A 903 26.78 25.10 -38.73
CA VAL A 903 26.47 24.20 -39.85
C VAL A 903 25.53 24.92 -40.81
N THR A 904 25.91 24.97 -42.09
CA THR A 904 25.15 25.66 -43.15
C THR A 904 24.11 24.75 -43.82
N VAL A 905 23.25 25.31 -44.67
CA VAL A 905 22.23 24.53 -45.41
C VAL A 905 22.88 23.52 -46.37
N GLU A 906 24.00 23.88 -47.00
CA GLU A 906 24.76 22.98 -47.89
C GLU A 906 25.28 21.75 -47.13
N GLN A 907 25.87 22.00 -45.96
CA GLN A 907 26.37 20.99 -45.05
C GLN A 907 25.25 20.11 -44.48
N LEU A 908 24.08 20.71 -44.18
CA LEU A 908 22.89 19.99 -43.72
C LEU A 908 22.39 18.97 -44.76
N CYS A 909 22.42 19.31 -46.06
CA CYS A 909 22.07 18.38 -47.14
C CYS A 909 22.95 17.12 -47.11
N CYS A 910 24.27 17.28 -46.96
CA CYS A 910 25.20 16.15 -46.85
C CYS A 910 24.86 15.24 -45.65
N LEU A 911 24.60 15.81 -44.47
CA LEU A 911 24.23 15.03 -43.28
C LEU A 911 22.89 14.29 -43.46
N MET A 912 21.90 14.91 -44.12
CA MET A 912 20.61 14.28 -44.44
C MET A 912 20.73 13.16 -45.47
N ALA A 913 21.61 13.31 -46.46
CA ALA A 913 21.89 12.27 -47.47
C ALA A 913 22.53 11.02 -46.83
N ILE A 914 23.39 11.22 -45.83
CA ILE A 914 24.06 10.15 -45.09
C ILE A 914 23.10 9.48 -44.08
N ALA A 915 22.20 10.24 -43.45
CA ALA A 915 21.25 9.75 -42.44
C ALA A 915 19.77 9.97 -42.83
N PRO A 916 19.25 9.25 -43.85
CA PRO A 916 17.84 9.39 -44.28
C PRO A 916 16.83 8.83 -43.28
N ASN A 917 17.27 8.10 -42.26
CA ASN A 917 16.40 7.50 -41.22
C ASN A 917 16.11 8.45 -40.04
N LEU A 918 16.56 9.70 -40.09
CA LEU A 918 16.35 10.69 -39.02
C LEU A 918 14.86 10.89 -38.71
N THR A 919 14.54 10.85 -37.41
CA THR A 919 13.22 11.07 -36.83
C THR A 919 13.09 12.47 -36.22
N HIS A 920 14.19 13.02 -35.71
CA HIS A 920 14.34 14.41 -35.31
C HIS A 920 15.51 15.09 -36.05
N LEU A 921 15.25 16.26 -36.62
CA LEU A 921 16.28 17.13 -37.22
C LEU A 921 16.23 18.53 -36.60
N GLY A 922 17.33 18.99 -36.03
CA GLY A 922 17.57 20.37 -35.65
C GLY A 922 18.51 21.03 -36.65
N THR A 923 18.03 21.98 -37.44
CA THR A 923 18.68 22.44 -38.70
C THR A 923 19.80 23.46 -38.55
N GLY A 924 20.14 23.90 -37.34
CA GLY A 924 21.11 24.99 -37.14
C GLY A 924 20.63 26.32 -37.75
N VAL A 925 21.48 26.94 -38.56
CA VAL A 925 21.19 28.16 -39.32
C VAL A 925 20.69 27.83 -40.72
N PHE A 926 19.49 28.30 -41.07
CA PHE A 926 18.77 27.88 -42.27
C PHE A 926 18.84 28.93 -43.40
N ARG A 927 20.07 29.31 -43.75
CA ARG A 927 20.40 30.14 -44.91
C ARG A 927 21.68 29.64 -45.58
N SER A 928 21.83 29.95 -46.86
CA SER A 928 23.06 29.70 -47.62
C SER A 928 24.24 30.48 -47.05
N LYS A 929 25.45 29.95 -47.24
CA LYS A 929 26.71 30.69 -47.06
C LYS A 929 26.74 31.95 -47.94
N THR A 930 27.40 33.00 -47.49
CA THR A 930 27.64 34.25 -48.25
C THR A 930 29.06 34.29 -48.81
N GLY A 931 29.23 34.66 -50.07
CA GLY A 931 30.55 34.79 -50.71
C GLY A 931 31.07 33.49 -51.32
N TYR A 932 30.35 32.96 -52.32
CA TYR A 932 30.79 31.79 -53.09
C TYR A 932 32.05 32.10 -53.92
N PRO A 933 33.01 31.16 -54.02
CA PRO A 933 34.05 31.22 -55.04
C PRO A 933 33.43 31.10 -56.44
N ALA A 934 34.07 31.70 -57.44
CA ALA A 934 33.53 31.75 -58.80
C ALA A 934 33.39 30.35 -59.43
N GLY A 935 32.17 29.82 -59.44
CA GLY A 935 31.83 28.51 -60.01
C GLY A 935 30.87 27.69 -59.14
N GLU A 936 30.81 27.94 -57.84
CA GLU A 936 29.85 27.31 -56.92
C GLU A 936 28.57 28.16 -56.81
N ALA A 937 27.41 27.53 -56.97
CA ALA A 937 26.11 28.15 -56.79
C ALA A 937 25.45 27.64 -55.50
N PRO A 938 24.62 28.45 -54.81
CA PRO A 938 23.86 27.98 -53.66
C PRO A 938 22.90 26.85 -54.06
N PRO A 939 22.60 25.92 -53.15
CA PRO A 939 21.73 24.78 -53.42
C PRO A 939 20.34 25.26 -53.81
N SER A 940 19.75 24.64 -54.82
CA SER A 940 18.42 25.02 -55.29
C SER A 940 17.35 24.60 -54.29
N VAL A 941 16.23 25.34 -54.22
CA VAL A 941 15.09 24.97 -53.35
C VAL A 941 14.57 23.57 -53.70
N SER A 942 14.58 23.20 -54.98
CA SER A 942 14.24 21.87 -55.49
C SER A 942 15.18 20.76 -54.99
N GLU A 943 16.47 21.05 -54.86
CA GLU A 943 17.49 20.11 -54.38
C GLU A 943 17.44 19.96 -52.86
N LEU A 944 17.26 21.05 -52.11
CA LEU A 944 17.00 20.95 -50.67
C LEU A 944 15.71 20.14 -50.40
N ALA A 945 14.69 20.30 -51.25
CA ALA A 945 13.44 19.55 -51.14
C ALA A 945 13.60 18.04 -51.38
N THR A 946 14.50 17.59 -52.26
CA THR A 946 14.73 16.15 -52.47
C THR A 946 15.41 15.51 -51.27
N TYR A 947 16.33 16.20 -50.58
CA TYR A 947 16.91 15.71 -49.33
C TYR A 947 15.85 15.62 -48.22
N PHE A 948 14.97 16.62 -48.05
CA PHE A 948 13.84 16.50 -47.11
C PHE A 948 12.90 15.33 -47.48
N ALA A 949 12.58 15.14 -48.76
CA ALA A 949 11.76 14.03 -49.24
C ALA A 949 12.40 12.63 -49.03
N ALA A 950 13.73 12.55 -48.95
CA ALA A 950 14.45 11.33 -48.62
C ALA A 950 14.29 10.94 -47.14
N CYS A 951 14.21 11.94 -46.24
CA CYS A 951 14.04 11.76 -44.79
C CYS A 951 12.61 11.35 -44.38
N ARG A 952 12.11 10.21 -44.88
CA ARG A 952 10.71 9.76 -44.72
C ARG A 952 10.27 9.54 -43.26
N SER A 953 11.21 9.20 -42.37
CA SER A 953 10.97 8.95 -40.95
C SER A 953 10.84 10.22 -40.09
N LEU A 954 11.09 11.39 -40.69
CA LEU A 954 11.16 12.67 -40.00
C LEU A 954 9.77 13.11 -39.53
N HIS A 955 9.57 13.12 -38.20
CA HIS A 955 8.33 13.55 -37.56
C HIS A 955 8.54 14.67 -36.54
N SER A 956 9.80 15.06 -36.30
CA SER A 956 10.13 16.24 -35.51
C SER A 956 11.18 17.12 -36.19
N LEU A 957 10.89 18.42 -36.28
CA LEU A 957 11.80 19.43 -36.85
C LEU A 957 12.03 20.55 -35.83
N SER A 958 13.28 20.98 -35.67
CA SER A 958 13.65 22.11 -34.82
C SER A 958 14.72 23.02 -35.44
N GLY A 959 14.99 24.16 -34.80
CA GLY A 959 16.03 25.09 -35.25
C GLY A 959 15.48 26.20 -36.14
N LEU A 960 15.89 26.22 -37.41
CA LEU A 960 15.60 27.29 -38.36
C LEU A 960 16.08 28.68 -37.87
N GLN A 961 17.28 28.76 -37.27
CA GLN A 961 17.90 30.03 -36.91
C GLN A 961 18.18 30.85 -38.17
N ASP A 962 17.94 32.17 -38.12
CA ASP A 962 18.15 33.10 -39.24
C ASP A 962 17.63 32.61 -40.61
N ALA A 963 16.50 31.88 -40.62
CA ALA A 963 15.99 31.21 -41.81
C ALA A 963 15.66 32.19 -42.95
N ASN A 964 16.17 31.93 -44.15
CA ASN A 964 15.72 32.66 -45.35
C ASN A 964 14.33 32.14 -45.77
N PRO A 965 13.30 33.00 -45.89
CA PRO A 965 11.98 32.62 -46.41
C PRO A 965 11.99 31.82 -47.71
N ASP A 966 12.95 32.08 -48.62
CA ASP A 966 13.02 31.39 -49.93
C ASP A 966 13.31 29.89 -49.81
N TYR A 967 13.96 29.44 -48.73
CA TYR A 967 14.25 28.01 -48.50
C TYR A 967 13.13 27.27 -47.77
N LEU A 968 12.14 27.97 -47.20
CA LEU A 968 11.03 27.35 -46.46
C LEU A 968 10.20 26.34 -47.27
N PRO A 969 9.93 26.54 -48.58
CA PRO A 969 9.21 25.55 -49.41
C PRO A 969 9.90 24.19 -49.51
N ALA A 970 11.22 24.11 -49.28
CA ALA A 970 11.94 22.84 -49.29
C ALA A 970 11.53 21.89 -48.15
N ILE A 971 10.88 22.39 -47.11
CA ILE A 971 10.40 21.60 -45.96
C ILE A 971 9.04 20.95 -46.26
N TYR A 972 8.29 21.43 -47.26
CA TYR A 972 6.94 20.92 -47.57
C TYR A 972 6.83 19.39 -47.74
N PRO A 973 7.81 18.65 -48.32
CA PRO A 973 7.73 17.20 -48.45
C PRO A 973 7.59 16.43 -47.13
N VAL A 974 8.07 16.99 -46.01
CA VAL A 974 7.98 16.36 -44.68
C VAL A 974 6.85 16.88 -43.81
N CYS A 975 6.27 18.05 -44.12
CA CYS A 975 5.25 18.71 -43.30
C CYS A 975 4.07 17.80 -42.92
N ALA A 976 3.60 16.95 -43.83
CA ALA A 976 2.51 16.02 -43.59
C ALA A 976 2.83 14.97 -42.49
N ASN A 977 4.10 14.63 -42.29
CA ASN A 977 4.57 13.66 -41.29
C ASN A 977 4.94 14.33 -39.94
N LEU A 978 5.08 15.66 -39.90
CA LEU A 978 5.51 16.37 -38.69
C LEU A 978 4.44 16.33 -37.59
N THR A 979 4.84 15.77 -36.45
CA THR A 979 4.05 15.77 -35.20
C THR A 979 4.61 16.76 -34.18
N SER A 980 5.85 17.23 -34.34
CA SER A 980 6.51 18.19 -33.46
C SER A 980 7.34 19.19 -34.26
N LEU A 981 7.03 20.48 -34.15
CA LEU A 981 7.73 21.56 -34.86
C LEU A 981 8.14 22.65 -33.87
N ASN A 982 9.45 22.87 -33.71
CA ASN A 982 10.02 23.86 -32.81
C ASN A 982 10.84 24.92 -33.56
N ILE A 983 10.19 26.04 -33.84
CA ILE A 983 10.73 27.20 -34.53
C ILE A 983 10.89 28.40 -33.60
N SER A 984 11.01 28.19 -32.27
CA SER A 984 11.21 29.27 -31.29
C SER A 984 12.50 30.07 -31.51
N SER A 985 13.43 29.53 -32.30
CA SER A 985 14.67 30.18 -32.76
C SER A 985 14.52 31.02 -34.04
N ALA A 986 13.47 30.80 -34.85
CA ALA A 986 13.34 31.37 -36.19
C ALA A 986 12.76 32.80 -36.18
N THR A 987 13.34 33.74 -36.94
CA THR A 987 12.91 35.15 -37.05
C THR A 987 11.85 35.33 -38.16
N LEU A 988 10.85 34.46 -38.18
CA LEU A 988 9.84 34.42 -39.24
C LEU A 988 8.52 35.05 -38.79
N THR A 989 7.82 35.69 -39.73
CA THR A 989 6.50 36.30 -39.50
C THR A 989 5.36 35.31 -39.74
N GLY A 990 4.17 35.60 -39.20
CA GLY A 990 2.96 34.82 -39.46
C GLY A 990 2.68 34.53 -40.93
N GLN A 991 2.85 35.52 -41.81
CA GLN A 991 2.64 35.38 -43.25
C GLN A 991 3.63 34.42 -43.91
N GLN A 992 4.89 34.39 -43.44
CA GLN A 992 5.92 33.47 -43.93
C GLN A 992 5.74 32.04 -43.40
N LEU A 993 5.16 31.89 -42.21
CA LEU A 993 4.93 30.60 -41.56
C LEU A 993 3.62 29.92 -41.97
N ALA A 994 2.58 30.69 -42.30
CA ALA A 994 1.26 30.16 -42.65
C ALA A 994 1.27 29.09 -43.78
N PRO A 995 2.09 29.21 -44.85
CA PRO A 995 2.20 28.15 -45.86
C PRO A 995 2.72 26.81 -45.31
N ILE A 996 3.76 26.83 -44.47
CA ILE A 996 4.28 25.62 -43.80
C ILE A 996 3.20 25.02 -42.88
N ILE A 997 2.58 25.86 -42.05
CA ILE A 997 1.58 25.45 -41.06
C ILE A 997 0.39 24.77 -41.74
N ARG A 998 -0.11 25.33 -42.86
CA ARG A 998 -1.21 24.75 -43.66
C ARG A 998 -0.87 23.38 -44.27
N SER A 999 0.41 23.00 -44.33
CA SER A 999 0.85 21.66 -44.74
C SER A 999 1.06 20.69 -43.57
N CYS A 1000 0.92 21.13 -42.32
CA CYS A 1000 1.24 20.35 -41.10
C CYS A 1000 -0.01 19.81 -40.36
N GLY A 1001 -0.87 19.05 -41.04
CA GLY A 1001 -2.14 18.58 -40.45
C GLY A 1001 -2.01 17.65 -39.22
N ASN A 1002 -0.89 16.93 -39.08
CA ASN A 1002 -0.67 15.94 -38.00
C ASN A 1002 0.05 16.52 -36.75
N LEU A 1003 0.18 17.85 -36.66
CA LEU A 1003 1.00 18.51 -35.65
C LEU A 1003 0.39 18.41 -34.25
N ARG A 1004 1.17 17.88 -33.29
CA ARG A 1004 0.78 17.69 -31.88
C ARG A 1004 1.51 18.62 -30.93
N THR A 1005 2.75 18.99 -31.24
CA THR A 1005 3.57 19.92 -30.46
C THR A 1005 4.04 21.05 -31.36
N PHE A 1006 3.77 22.30 -30.97
CA PHE A 1006 4.25 23.48 -31.69
C PHE A 1006 4.88 24.48 -30.72
N CYS A 1007 6.13 24.87 -31.02
CA CYS A 1007 6.87 25.89 -30.29
C CYS A 1007 7.28 27.00 -31.28
N VAL A 1008 6.87 28.23 -31.00
CA VAL A 1008 7.04 29.39 -31.89
C VAL A 1008 7.30 30.65 -31.07
N ARG A 1009 7.70 31.74 -31.73
CA ARG A 1009 7.72 33.08 -31.10
C ARG A 1009 6.43 33.84 -31.34
N ASP A 1010 6.21 34.86 -30.52
CA ASP A 1010 5.20 35.90 -30.68
C ASP A 1010 5.15 36.55 -32.08
N SER A 1011 6.26 36.53 -32.85
CA SER A 1011 6.29 36.96 -34.26
C SER A 1011 5.30 36.23 -35.20
N ILE A 1012 4.70 35.11 -34.75
CA ILE A 1012 3.61 34.42 -35.46
C ILE A 1012 2.38 35.30 -35.68
N GLY A 1013 2.05 36.19 -34.72
CA GLY A 1013 0.83 36.98 -34.72
C GLY A 1013 -0.48 36.18 -34.64
N ASP A 1014 -1.59 36.88 -34.38
CA ASP A 1014 -2.93 36.28 -34.30
C ASP A 1014 -3.36 35.64 -35.64
N ASP A 1015 -2.97 36.22 -36.79
CA ASP A 1015 -3.24 35.64 -38.13
C ASP A 1015 -2.57 34.27 -38.32
N GLY A 1016 -1.32 34.14 -37.85
CA GLY A 1016 -0.59 32.86 -37.91
C GLY A 1016 -1.17 31.84 -36.94
N LEU A 1017 -1.70 32.28 -35.79
CA LEU A 1017 -2.47 31.43 -34.86
C LEU A 1017 -3.80 30.96 -35.46
N SER A 1018 -4.48 31.78 -36.28
CA SER A 1018 -5.67 31.35 -37.04
C SER A 1018 -5.33 30.21 -38.02
N ALA A 1019 -4.23 30.33 -38.78
CA ALA A 1019 -3.80 29.27 -39.69
C ALA A 1019 -3.49 27.93 -38.97
N ILE A 1020 -3.00 27.99 -37.73
CA ILE A 1020 -2.82 26.81 -36.86
C ILE A 1020 -4.16 26.24 -36.43
N ALA A 1021 -5.09 27.10 -35.99
CA ALA A 1021 -6.43 26.68 -35.57
C ALA A 1021 -7.24 26.02 -36.71
N GLU A 1022 -7.08 26.49 -37.94
CA GLU A 1022 -7.70 25.95 -39.14
C GLU A 1022 -7.12 24.58 -39.56
N THR A 1023 -5.83 24.34 -39.32
CA THR A 1023 -5.11 23.18 -39.88
C THR A 1023 -4.81 22.09 -38.84
N CYS A 1024 -4.30 22.48 -37.66
CA CYS A 1024 -3.66 21.60 -36.69
C CYS A 1024 -4.66 21.13 -35.62
N LEU A 1025 -5.76 20.49 -36.01
CA LEU A 1025 -6.86 20.09 -35.12
C LEU A 1025 -6.43 19.09 -34.00
N ASP A 1026 -5.31 18.39 -34.21
CA ASP A 1026 -4.72 17.41 -33.29
C ASP A 1026 -3.67 17.97 -32.30
N LEU A 1027 -3.51 19.30 -32.27
CA LEU A 1027 -2.54 19.99 -31.42
C LEU A 1027 -2.80 19.77 -29.93
N GLN A 1028 -1.75 19.41 -29.18
CA GLN A 1028 -1.79 19.06 -27.75
C GLN A 1028 -0.88 19.93 -26.87
N ASP A 1029 0.25 20.43 -27.39
CA ASP A 1029 1.16 21.35 -26.69
C ASP A 1029 1.49 22.54 -27.59
N LEU A 1030 1.04 23.74 -27.21
CA LEU A 1030 1.34 24.99 -27.88
C LEU A 1030 2.16 25.91 -26.96
N ARG A 1031 3.29 26.41 -27.47
CA ARG A 1031 4.16 27.34 -26.75
C ARG A 1031 4.54 28.52 -27.63
N VAL A 1032 4.01 29.70 -27.28
CA VAL A 1032 4.34 30.98 -27.91
C VAL A 1032 5.28 31.73 -26.98
N TYR A 1033 6.54 31.89 -27.38
CA TYR A 1033 7.62 32.51 -26.59
C TYR A 1033 7.84 33.99 -26.97
N ARG A 1034 8.29 34.81 -26.01
CA ARG A 1034 8.57 36.23 -26.22
C ARG A 1034 9.84 36.47 -27.04
N LEU A 1035 9.85 37.45 -27.95
CA LEU A 1035 11.06 38.04 -28.53
C LEU A 1035 11.82 38.91 -27.49
N LEU A 1036 13.10 38.62 -27.27
CA LEU A 1036 13.91 39.22 -26.20
C LEU A 1036 14.72 40.48 -26.60
N ARG A 1037 14.46 41.10 -27.75
CA ARG A 1037 15.22 42.29 -28.21
C ARG A 1037 14.47 43.61 -28.04
N GLY A 1038 14.87 44.37 -27.03
CA GLY A 1038 15.25 45.80 -27.14
C GLY A 1038 14.25 46.89 -27.53
N SER A 1039 13.11 46.60 -28.15
CA SER A 1039 12.17 47.63 -28.65
C SER A 1039 10.74 47.38 -28.19
N GLU A 1040 10.00 48.49 -27.98
CA GLU A 1040 8.58 48.51 -27.62
C GLU A 1040 7.66 48.17 -28.80
N HIS A 1041 7.95 47.07 -29.53
CA HIS A 1041 6.99 46.57 -30.51
C HIS A 1041 5.78 45.99 -29.78
N HIS A 1042 4.59 46.51 -30.12
CA HIS A 1042 3.34 45.86 -29.74
C HIS A 1042 3.37 44.41 -30.21
N LEU A 1043 3.16 43.46 -29.29
CA LEU A 1043 3.05 42.05 -29.67
C LEU A 1043 1.86 41.86 -30.60
N SER A 1044 2.09 41.18 -31.72
CA SER A 1044 1.06 40.80 -32.69
C SER A 1044 0.15 39.67 -32.20
N VAL A 1045 0.36 39.17 -30.97
CA VAL A 1045 -0.37 38.07 -30.34
C VAL A 1045 -1.18 38.59 -29.16
N SER A 1046 -2.50 38.34 -29.18
CA SER A 1046 -3.49 38.84 -28.22
C SER A 1046 -4.50 37.76 -27.79
N ASP A 1047 -5.58 38.16 -27.12
CA ASP A 1047 -6.78 37.35 -26.87
C ASP A 1047 -7.43 36.83 -28.15
N VAL A 1048 -7.29 37.49 -29.30
CA VAL A 1048 -7.88 37.03 -30.58
C VAL A 1048 -7.25 35.69 -30.99
N GLY A 1049 -5.92 35.58 -30.96
CA GLY A 1049 -5.20 34.32 -31.22
C GLY A 1049 -5.47 33.24 -30.17
N LEU A 1050 -5.79 33.62 -28.92
CA LEU A 1050 -6.18 32.66 -27.89
C LEU A 1050 -7.56 32.07 -28.19
N GLU A 1051 -8.50 32.92 -28.61
CA GLU A 1051 -9.86 32.53 -28.95
C GLU A 1051 -9.89 31.65 -30.21
N THR A 1052 -9.16 31.99 -31.27
CA THR A 1052 -9.08 31.16 -32.50
C THR A 1052 -8.49 29.78 -32.20
N ILE A 1053 -7.35 29.71 -31.50
CA ILE A 1053 -6.75 28.44 -31.08
C ILE A 1053 -7.72 27.61 -30.24
N SER A 1054 -8.49 28.23 -29.33
CA SER A 1054 -9.46 27.48 -28.53
C SER A 1054 -10.55 26.80 -29.35
N LYS A 1055 -11.00 27.46 -30.44
CA LYS A 1055 -12.09 26.96 -31.30
C LYS A 1055 -11.62 25.79 -32.16
N GLY A 1056 -10.43 25.89 -32.75
CA GLY A 1056 -9.85 24.88 -33.64
C GLY A 1056 -9.16 23.71 -32.91
N CYS A 1057 -8.34 23.99 -31.90
CA CYS A 1057 -7.45 23.01 -31.26
C CYS A 1057 -8.04 22.40 -29.98
N GLN A 1058 -9.24 21.82 -30.03
CA GLN A 1058 -9.96 21.33 -28.83
C GLN A 1058 -9.27 20.17 -28.08
N LYS A 1059 -8.25 19.55 -28.69
CA LYS A 1059 -7.41 18.50 -28.07
C LYS A 1059 -6.24 19.06 -27.23
N LEU A 1060 -6.11 20.38 -27.12
CA LEU A 1060 -5.04 21.07 -26.40
C LEU A 1060 -4.99 20.67 -24.91
N LYS A 1061 -3.81 20.27 -24.44
CA LYS A 1061 -3.54 19.89 -23.04
C LYS A 1061 -2.57 20.85 -22.36
N THR A 1062 -1.59 21.35 -23.10
CA THR A 1062 -0.58 22.29 -22.61
C THR A 1062 -0.60 23.55 -23.44
N LEU A 1063 -0.74 24.69 -22.76
CA LEU A 1063 -0.59 26.00 -23.35
C LEU A 1063 0.42 26.83 -22.53
N THR A 1064 1.41 27.39 -23.21
CA THR A 1064 2.23 28.48 -22.71
C THR A 1064 2.11 29.65 -23.67
N TYR A 1065 1.56 30.77 -23.22
CA TYR A 1065 1.15 31.88 -24.07
C TYR A 1065 1.68 33.20 -23.51
N TYR A 1066 2.61 33.82 -24.23
CA TYR A 1066 3.09 35.17 -23.97
C TYR A 1066 2.38 36.13 -24.93
N CYS A 1067 1.66 37.12 -24.41
CA CYS A 1067 0.82 38.02 -25.22
C CYS A 1067 0.87 39.49 -24.76
N GLY A 1068 0.45 40.40 -25.65
CA GLY A 1068 0.47 41.84 -25.39
C GLY A 1068 -0.75 42.35 -24.63
N SER A 1069 -1.90 41.71 -24.82
CA SER A 1069 -3.18 42.01 -24.15
C SER A 1069 -4.03 40.74 -24.03
N MET A 1070 -5.05 40.78 -23.16
CA MET A 1070 -5.96 39.66 -22.88
C MET A 1070 -7.35 40.17 -22.45
N THR A 1071 -8.35 39.28 -22.48
CA THR A 1071 -9.70 39.51 -21.96
C THR A 1071 -10.19 38.32 -21.14
N ASN A 1072 -11.06 38.59 -20.16
CA ASN A 1072 -11.82 37.57 -19.44
C ASN A 1072 -12.64 36.71 -20.41
N ALA A 1073 -13.27 37.33 -21.41
CA ALA A 1073 -14.08 36.65 -22.42
C ALA A 1073 -13.31 35.56 -23.18
N ALA A 1074 -12.11 35.87 -23.70
CA ALA A 1074 -11.30 34.87 -24.40
C ALA A 1074 -10.83 33.73 -23.48
N MET A 1075 -10.54 34.02 -22.21
CA MET A 1075 -10.21 32.99 -21.22
C MET A 1075 -11.40 32.08 -20.88
N VAL A 1076 -12.62 32.63 -20.79
CA VAL A 1076 -13.87 31.87 -20.62
C VAL A 1076 -14.14 30.97 -21.84
N ILE A 1077 -13.96 31.48 -23.06
CA ILE A 1077 -14.12 30.70 -24.29
C ILE A 1077 -13.07 29.58 -24.35
N MET A 1078 -11.81 29.88 -24.02
CA MET A 1078 -10.73 28.89 -23.93
C MET A 1078 -11.05 27.77 -22.91
N SER A 1079 -11.51 28.12 -21.71
CA SER A 1079 -11.84 27.12 -20.68
C SER A 1079 -13.01 26.21 -21.08
N SER A 1080 -13.96 26.75 -21.86
CA SER A 1080 -15.17 26.06 -22.31
C SER A 1080 -14.89 25.12 -23.49
N ASN A 1081 -14.07 25.56 -24.46
CA ASN A 1081 -13.71 24.77 -25.64
C ASN A 1081 -12.61 23.73 -25.34
N CYS A 1082 -11.72 24.01 -24.39
CA CYS A 1082 -10.59 23.13 -24.02
C CYS A 1082 -10.66 22.64 -22.54
N PRO A 1083 -11.72 21.90 -22.13
CA PRO A 1083 -11.88 21.44 -20.74
C PRO A 1083 -10.85 20.37 -20.32
N ASN A 1084 -10.09 19.82 -21.28
CA ASN A 1084 -9.04 18.83 -21.04
C ASN A 1084 -7.65 19.43 -20.72
N LEU A 1085 -7.52 20.76 -20.63
CA LEU A 1085 -6.26 21.42 -20.28
C LEU A 1085 -5.66 20.88 -18.96
N GLU A 1086 -4.41 20.46 -19.02
CA GLU A 1086 -3.59 19.98 -17.90
C GLU A 1086 -2.58 21.03 -17.44
N VAL A 1087 -2.16 21.92 -18.35
CA VAL A 1087 -1.21 23.01 -18.11
C VAL A 1087 -1.68 24.27 -18.83
N PHE A 1088 -1.97 25.34 -18.08
CA PHE A 1088 -2.29 26.66 -18.63
C PHE A 1088 -1.34 27.69 -18.05
N ARG A 1089 -0.49 28.30 -18.89
CA ARG A 1089 0.48 29.32 -18.47
C ARG A 1089 0.32 30.57 -19.33
N LEU A 1090 -0.35 31.57 -18.77
CA LEU A 1090 -0.50 32.89 -19.38
C LEU A 1090 0.59 33.83 -18.84
N SER A 1091 1.14 34.69 -19.69
CA SER A 1091 2.10 35.73 -19.32
C SER A 1091 1.89 36.97 -20.17
N ILE A 1092 1.29 38.00 -19.56
CA ILE A 1092 1.02 39.29 -20.19
C ILE A 1092 2.23 40.21 -19.94
N LEU A 1093 2.70 40.90 -20.98
CA LEU A 1093 3.98 41.61 -20.91
C LEU A 1093 4.05 42.78 -19.94
N LYS A 1094 3.00 43.60 -19.87
CA LYS A 1094 2.94 44.72 -18.91
C LYS A 1094 2.27 44.22 -17.63
N THR A 1095 2.90 44.54 -16.51
CA THR A 1095 2.43 44.20 -15.16
C THR A 1095 1.08 44.86 -14.88
N TYR A 1096 0.21 44.19 -14.12
CA TYR A 1096 -1.09 44.72 -13.70
C TYR A 1096 -2.02 45.21 -14.84
N LEU A 1097 -1.91 44.69 -16.06
CA LEU A 1097 -2.88 44.99 -17.12
C LEU A 1097 -4.25 44.35 -16.83
N PRO A 1098 -5.35 45.13 -16.80
CA PRO A 1098 -6.71 44.59 -16.74
C PRO A 1098 -7.14 43.96 -18.07
N ASP A 1099 -8.36 43.45 -18.10
CA ASP A 1099 -9.09 43.15 -19.33
C ASP A 1099 -9.08 44.39 -20.25
N ARG A 1100 -8.59 44.23 -21.48
CA ARG A 1100 -8.40 45.36 -22.41
C ARG A 1100 -9.69 46.02 -22.89
N ILE A 1101 -10.84 45.35 -22.73
CA ILE A 1101 -12.16 45.81 -23.20
C ILE A 1101 -12.97 46.36 -22.03
N THR A 1102 -13.05 45.61 -20.92
CA THR A 1102 -13.91 45.99 -19.79
C THR A 1102 -13.19 46.84 -18.75
N GLY A 1103 -11.85 46.83 -18.69
CA GLY A 1103 -11.06 47.46 -17.63
C GLY A 1103 -11.08 46.73 -16.29
N GLU A 1104 -11.82 45.61 -16.20
CA GLU A 1104 -11.94 44.79 -15.00
C GLU A 1104 -10.70 43.92 -14.75
N PRO A 1105 -10.44 43.48 -13.50
CA PRO A 1105 -9.48 42.42 -13.21
C PRO A 1105 -9.82 41.13 -13.97
N MET A 1106 -8.81 40.30 -14.23
CA MET A 1106 -8.95 39.05 -14.98
C MET A 1106 -9.43 37.86 -14.12
N ASP A 1107 -10.16 38.15 -13.04
CA ASP A 1107 -10.52 37.18 -12.02
C ASP A 1107 -11.52 36.14 -12.52
N GLU A 1108 -12.50 36.57 -13.34
CA GLU A 1108 -13.50 35.69 -13.94
C GLU A 1108 -12.88 34.76 -15.00
N GLY A 1109 -11.89 35.24 -15.75
CA GLY A 1109 -11.16 34.46 -16.74
C GLY A 1109 -10.36 33.33 -16.10
N PHE A 1110 -9.57 33.64 -15.05
CA PHE A 1110 -8.88 32.60 -14.28
C PHE A 1110 -9.86 31.69 -13.51
N GLY A 1111 -10.95 32.25 -12.99
CA GLY A 1111 -12.05 31.52 -12.38
C GLY A 1111 -12.65 30.47 -13.32
N ALA A 1112 -12.99 30.86 -14.55
CA ALA A 1112 -13.52 29.96 -15.56
C ALA A 1112 -12.53 28.86 -15.94
N ILE A 1113 -11.23 29.17 -16.07
CA ILE A 1113 -10.17 28.17 -16.32
C ILE A 1113 -10.13 27.12 -15.21
N VAL A 1114 -10.15 27.49 -13.92
CA VAL A 1114 -10.16 26.50 -12.83
C VAL A 1114 -11.51 25.81 -12.62
N MET A 1115 -12.61 26.47 -12.98
CA MET A 1115 -13.96 25.88 -12.94
C MET A 1115 -14.16 24.82 -14.02
N ASN A 1116 -13.74 25.06 -15.26
CA ASN A 1116 -14.03 24.15 -16.38
C ASN A 1116 -12.93 23.11 -16.60
N CYS A 1117 -11.65 23.48 -16.50
CA CYS A 1117 -10.52 22.58 -16.78
C CYS A 1117 -10.18 21.69 -15.57
N LYS A 1118 -11.04 20.71 -15.24
CA LYS A 1118 -10.87 19.86 -14.03
C LYS A 1118 -9.57 19.03 -13.97
N LYS A 1119 -8.89 18.85 -15.10
CA LYS A 1119 -7.59 18.17 -15.21
C LYS A 1119 -6.38 19.09 -14.96
N LEU A 1120 -6.62 20.40 -14.79
CA LEU A 1120 -5.57 21.40 -14.65
C LEU A 1120 -4.65 21.09 -13.46
N SER A 1121 -3.40 20.80 -13.77
CA SER A 1121 -2.35 20.41 -12.82
C SER A 1121 -1.28 21.48 -12.64
N ARG A 1122 -1.15 22.39 -13.62
CA ARG A 1122 -0.26 23.54 -13.55
C ARG A 1122 -0.94 24.80 -14.08
N LEU A 1123 -0.91 25.86 -13.27
CA LEU A 1123 -1.44 27.18 -13.60
C LEU A 1123 -0.35 28.25 -13.45
N SER A 1124 -0.34 29.26 -14.31
CA SER A 1124 0.41 30.50 -14.12
C SER A 1124 -0.56 31.69 -14.21
N THR A 1125 -0.59 32.55 -13.19
CA THR A 1125 -1.34 33.82 -13.23
C THR A 1125 -0.44 34.97 -13.69
N SER A 1126 -1.05 35.99 -14.28
CA SER A 1126 -0.43 37.20 -14.83
C SER A 1126 -1.53 38.22 -15.17
N GLY A 1127 -1.22 39.51 -15.27
CA GLY A 1127 -2.21 40.59 -15.45
C GLY A 1127 -2.73 41.15 -14.13
N LEU A 1128 -3.75 42.02 -14.17
CA LEU A 1128 -4.44 42.49 -12.98
C LEU A 1128 -5.33 41.37 -12.45
N VAL A 1129 -4.94 40.78 -11.33
CA VAL A 1129 -5.60 39.64 -10.69
C VAL A 1129 -5.72 39.94 -9.21
N THR A 1130 -6.91 39.83 -8.64
CA THR A 1130 -7.18 40.13 -7.22
C THR A 1130 -7.31 38.86 -6.38
N ASP A 1131 -7.49 39.02 -5.06
CA ASP A 1131 -7.78 37.92 -4.13
C ASP A 1131 -9.01 37.07 -4.56
N LYS A 1132 -9.92 37.63 -5.37
CA LYS A 1132 -11.10 36.92 -5.91
C LYS A 1132 -10.71 35.76 -6.82
N ALA A 1133 -9.70 35.93 -7.69
CA ALA A 1133 -9.19 34.84 -8.50
C ALA A 1133 -8.59 33.72 -7.64
N PHE A 1134 -7.89 34.08 -6.56
CA PHE A 1134 -7.31 33.11 -5.64
C PHE A 1134 -8.37 32.37 -4.82
N ALA A 1135 -9.49 33.02 -4.49
CA ALA A 1135 -10.67 32.35 -3.95
C ALA A 1135 -11.22 31.29 -4.93
N TYR A 1136 -11.36 31.62 -6.23
CA TYR A 1136 -11.75 30.64 -7.25
C TYR A 1136 -10.73 29.50 -7.40
N ILE A 1137 -9.42 29.82 -7.42
CA ILE A 1137 -8.33 28.82 -7.48
C ILE A 1137 -8.40 27.89 -6.26
N GLY A 1138 -8.60 28.42 -5.06
CA GLY A 1138 -8.77 27.63 -3.84
C GLY A 1138 -10.03 26.76 -3.88
N GLN A 1139 -11.17 27.32 -4.30
CA GLN A 1139 -12.45 26.61 -4.35
C GLN A 1139 -12.45 25.47 -5.37
N TYR A 1140 -11.96 25.71 -6.60
CA TYR A 1140 -12.12 24.78 -7.72
C TYR A 1140 -10.83 24.06 -8.14
N GLY A 1141 -9.66 24.62 -7.86
CA GLY A 1141 -8.34 24.15 -8.29
C GLY A 1141 -7.80 22.90 -7.60
N LYS A 1142 -8.66 21.96 -7.17
CA LYS A 1142 -8.28 20.77 -6.38
C LYS A 1142 -7.29 19.82 -7.07
N SER A 1143 -7.11 19.94 -8.40
CA SER A 1143 -6.14 19.18 -9.20
C SER A 1143 -4.76 19.83 -9.31
N ILE A 1144 -4.63 21.11 -8.93
CA ILE A 1144 -3.41 21.91 -9.14
C ILE A 1144 -2.27 21.40 -8.25
N LYS A 1145 -1.13 21.13 -8.88
CA LYS A 1145 0.12 20.69 -8.24
C LYS A 1145 1.22 21.74 -8.34
N THR A 1146 1.12 22.68 -9.27
CA THR A 1146 2.10 23.75 -9.46
C THR A 1146 1.38 25.03 -9.81
N LEU A 1147 1.48 26.03 -8.94
CA LEU A 1147 0.97 27.36 -9.17
C LEU A 1147 2.17 28.33 -9.26
N SER A 1148 2.25 29.06 -10.36
CA SER A 1148 3.21 30.15 -10.54
C SER A 1148 2.43 31.48 -10.51
N VAL A 1149 2.81 32.41 -9.66
CA VAL A 1149 2.11 33.68 -9.40
C VAL A 1149 3.08 34.83 -9.61
N ALA A 1150 2.70 35.81 -10.42
CA ALA A 1150 3.50 37.02 -10.62
C ALA A 1150 2.59 38.24 -10.74
N PHE A 1151 2.92 39.32 -10.03
CA PHE A 1151 2.17 40.60 -10.10
C PHE A 1151 0.66 40.43 -9.86
N SER A 1152 0.28 39.61 -8.87
CA SER A 1152 -1.10 39.19 -8.63
C SER A 1152 -1.45 39.20 -7.14
N GLY A 1153 -2.74 39.40 -6.85
CA GLY A 1153 -3.30 39.42 -5.49
C GLY A 1153 -3.24 40.81 -4.84
N ASN A 1154 -4.10 41.03 -3.86
CA ASN A 1154 -4.20 42.29 -3.11
C ASN A 1154 -3.70 42.12 -1.67
N THR A 1155 -3.99 40.98 -1.05
CA THR A 1155 -3.68 40.69 0.36
C THR A 1155 -3.25 39.24 0.56
N ASP A 1156 -2.81 38.92 1.78
CA ASP A 1156 -2.46 37.55 2.21
C ASP A 1156 -3.61 36.53 2.11
N MET A 1157 -4.87 37.00 2.01
CA MET A 1157 -6.00 36.12 1.73
C MET A 1157 -5.82 35.31 0.44
N SER A 1158 -5.09 35.85 -0.55
CA SER A 1158 -4.71 35.12 -1.77
C SER A 1158 -3.96 33.81 -1.46
N LEU A 1159 -2.92 33.87 -0.60
CA LEU A 1159 -2.18 32.67 -0.20
C LEU A 1159 -3.03 31.76 0.67
N ARG A 1160 -3.82 32.33 1.58
CA ARG A 1160 -4.72 31.57 2.45
C ARG A 1160 -5.71 30.72 1.64
N TYR A 1161 -6.40 31.29 0.64
CA TYR A 1161 -7.29 30.54 -0.24
C TYR A 1161 -6.56 29.46 -1.04
N VAL A 1162 -5.33 29.72 -1.48
CA VAL A 1162 -4.50 28.72 -2.18
C VAL A 1162 -4.14 27.55 -1.26
N PHE A 1163 -3.71 27.80 -0.01
CA PHE A 1163 -3.36 26.75 0.92
C PHE A 1163 -4.60 26.00 1.44
N GLU A 1164 -5.63 26.67 1.97
CA GLU A 1164 -6.87 26.03 2.44
C GLU A 1164 -7.60 25.28 1.31
N GLY A 1165 -7.45 25.73 0.06
CA GLY A 1165 -8.16 25.20 -1.10
C GLY A 1165 -7.43 24.12 -1.90
N CYS A 1166 -6.16 24.30 -2.23
CA CYS A 1166 -5.43 23.48 -3.21
C CYS A 1166 -4.74 22.26 -2.57
N THR A 1167 -5.54 21.30 -2.10
CA THR A 1167 -5.07 20.10 -1.35
C THR A 1167 -4.03 19.20 -2.04
N ARG A 1168 -3.74 19.42 -3.34
CA ARG A 1168 -2.72 18.69 -4.11
C ARG A 1168 -1.50 19.54 -4.50
N LEU A 1169 -1.39 20.76 -3.96
CA LEU A 1169 -0.32 21.70 -4.28
C LEU A 1169 1.05 21.12 -3.85
N GLN A 1170 1.98 21.02 -4.80
CA GLN A 1170 3.34 20.52 -4.57
C GLN A 1170 4.39 21.61 -4.79
N LYS A 1171 4.05 22.67 -5.51
CA LYS A 1171 4.94 23.80 -5.80
C LYS A 1171 4.13 25.07 -5.85
N LEU A 1172 4.61 26.08 -5.14
CA LEU A 1172 4.14 27.44 -5.26
C LEU A 1172 5.35 28.32 -5.56
N GLU A 1173 5.27 29.11 -6.62
CA GLU A 1173 6.35 29.97 -7.09
C GLU A 1173 5.78 31.39 -7.23
N VAL A 1174 6.10 32.30 -6.30
CA VAL A 1174 5.53 33.66 -6.20
C VAL A 1174 6.60 34.72 -6.50
N ARG A 1175 6.23 35.76 -7.25
CA ARG A 1175 7.08 36.90 -7.57
C ARG A 1175 6.31 38.23 -7.51
N GLU A 1176 6.88 39.24 -6.84
CA GLU A 1176 6.39 40.63 -6.88
C GLU A 1176 4.87 40.71 -6.60
N CYS A 1177 4.44 40.07 -5.50
CA CYS A 1177 3.05 40.02 -5.02
C CYS A 1177 2.98 40.59 -3.60
N PRO A 1178 1.87 41.23 -3.18
CA PRO A 1178 1.74 41.89 -1.88
C PRO A 1178 1.48 40.92 -0.71
N PHE A 1179 2.06 39.72 -0.76
CA PHE A 1179 1.93 38.68 0.27
C PHE A 1179 3.05 38.81 1.30
N GLY A 1180 2.71 38.76 2.58
CA GLY A 1180 3.63 38.81 3.71
C GLY A 1180 3.49 37.61 4.63
N ASP A 1181 3.76 37.84 5.91
CA ASP A 1181 3.93 36.77 6.90
C ASP A 1181 2.63 36.00 7.17
N GLU A 1182 1.48 36.66 7.29
CA GLU A 1182 0.19 35.98 7.51
C GLU A 1182 -0.14 34.99 6.37
N GLY A 1183 0.15 35.38 5.12
CA GLY A 1183 -0.04 34.54 3.95
C GLY A 1183 0.92 33.35 3.95
N LEU A 1184 2.18 33.56 4.33
CA LEU A 1184 3.17 32.50 4.49
C LEU A 1184 2.77 31.52 5.62
N LEU A 1185 2.40 32.03 6.79
CA LEU A 1185 2.06 31.25 7.98
C LEU A 1185 0.78 30.42 7.80
N SER A 1186 -0.18 30.90 7.00
CA SER A 1186 -1.35 30.10 6.60
C SER A 1186 -0.98 28.78 5.89
N GLY A 1187 0.23 28.69 5.33
CA GLY A 1187 0.77 27.50 4.66
C GLY A 1187 1.43 26.45 5.57
N LEU A 1188 1.57 26.68 6.89
CA LEU A 1188 2.32 25.79 7.80
C LEU A 1188 1.87 24.32 7.73
N SER A 1189 0.56 24.06 7.70
CA SER A 1189 -0.01 22.71 7.58
C SER A 1189 0.28 22.05 6.21
N HIS A 1190 0.55 22.86 5.18
CA HIS A 1190 0.74 22.41 3.80
C HIS A 1190 2.20 22.16 3.43
N PHE A 1191 3.16 22.79 4.09
CA PHE A 1191 4.58 22.67 3.74
C PHE A 1191 5.12 21.23 3.83
N TRP A 1192 4.59 20.37 4.70
CA TRP A 1192 4.90 18.93 4.74
C TRP A 1192 4.61 18.20 3.41
N ASN A 1193 3.49 18.55 2.77
CA ASN A 1193 3.02 17.94 1.53
C ASN A 1193 3.64 18.60 0.28
N MET A 1194 4.13 19.83 0.41
CA MET A 1194 4.80 20.55 -0.66
C MET A 1194 6.22 20.02 -0.93
N ARG A 1195 6.68 20.24 -2.16
CA ARG A 1195 8.05 19.95 -2.58
C ARG A 1195 8.96 21.16 -2.36
N PHE A 1196 8.45 22.35 -2.68
CA PHE A 1196 9.06 23.63 -2.34
C PHE A 1196 8.08 24.80 -2.46
N LEU A 1197 8.38 25.89 -1.76
CA LEU A 1197 7.85 27.23 -1.96
C LEU A 1197 9.00 28.13 -2.44
N TRP A 1198 8.75 28.99 -3.42
CA TRP A 1198 9.61 30.11 -3.76
C TRP A 1198 8.80 31.39 -3.63
N MET A 1199 9.33 32.40 -2.94
CA MET A 1199 8.78 33.76 -2.90
C MET A 1199 9.92 34.74 -3.17
N SER A 1200 9.73 35.67 -4.11
CA SER A 1200 10.71 36.72 -4.41
C SER A 1200 10.04 38.09 -4.49
N SER A 1201 10.66 39.11 -3.87
CA SER A 1201 10.17 40.49 -3.83
C SER A 1201 8.74 40.57 -3.29
N CYS A 1202 8.51 39.91 -2.16
CA CYS A 1202 7.23 39.87 -1.43
C CYS A 1202 7.37 40.65 -0.10
N ARG A 1203 6.29 40.80 0.66
CA ARG A 1203 6.26 41.49 1.98
C ARG A 1203 6.56 40.54 3.15
N VAL A 1204 7.29 39.47 2.89
CA VAL A 1204 7.65 38.45 3.89
C VAL A 1204 8.86 38.94 4.65
N THR A 1205 8.83 38.88 5.98
CA THR A 1205 9.89 39.41 6.83
C THR A 1205 10.89 38.34 7.26
N MET A 1206 12.02 38.77 7.80
CA MET A 1206 12.99 37.87 8.44
C MET A 1206 12.41 37.17 9.69
N THR A 1207 11.47 37.77 10.42
CA THR A 1207 10.84 37.15 11.61
C THR A 1207 9.83 36.08 11.20
N GLY A 1208 9.00 36.33 10.19
CA GLY A 1208 8.10 35.32 9.60
C GLY A 1208 8.85 34.10 9.08
N CYS A 1209 9.97 34.31 8.36
CA CYS A 1209 10.82 33.22 7.89
C CYS A 1209 11.39 32.36 9.04
N ARG A 1210 11.89 32.99 10.12
CA ARG A 1210 12.41 32.28 11.30
C ARG A 1210 11.32 31.51 12.03
N TYR A 1211 10.12 32.07 12.15
CA TYR A 1211 8.99 31.38 12.77
C TYR A 1211 8.65 30.10 12.01
N VAL A 1212 8.60 30.13 10.67
CA VAL A 1212 8.39 28.92 9.86
C VAL A 1212 9.49 27.87 10.10
N ALA A 1213 10.77 28.29 10.11
CA ALA A 1213 11.88 27.36 10.37
C ALA A 1213 11.79 26.71 11.76
N GLN A 1214 11.47 27.50 12.81
CA GLN A 1214 11.29 27.01 14.18
C GLN A 1214 10.13 26.01 14.32
N GLN A 1215 9.00 26.23 13.64
CA GLN A 1215 7.87 25.30 13.67
C GLN A 1215 8.09 24.04 12.81
N MET A 1216 9.03 24.06 11.87
CA MET A 1216 9.17 23.05 10.81
C MET A 1216 10.62 22.57 10.63
N PRO A 1217 11.24 21.88 11.62
CA PRO A 1217 12.68 21.57 11.62
C PRO A 1217 13.19 20.67 10.48
N ASN A 1218 12.29 19.99 9.74
CA ASN A 1218 12.63 19.17 8.57
C ASN A 1218 12.44 19.94 7.22
N LEU A 1219 12.13 21.22 7.29
CA LEU A 1219 11.99 22.15 6.17
C LEU A 1219 13.19 23.10 6.17
N VAL A 1220 13.98 23.09 5.10
CA VAL A 1220 15.09 24.03 4.95
C VAL A 1220 14.53 25.36 4.44
N ALA A 1221 14.85 26.45 5.14
CA ALA A 1221 14.48 27.81 4.77
C ALA A 1221 15.73 28.59 4.32
N GLU A 1222 15.91 28.73 3.01
CA GLU A 1222 16.95 29.58 2.42
C GLU A 1222 16.44 31.00 2.19
N VAL A 1223 17.04 31.98 2.87
CA VAL A 1223 16.93 33.40 2.53
C VAL A 1223 18.08 33.75 1.60
N ILE A 1224 17.78 34.30 0.42
CA ILE A 1224 18.78 34.63 -0.61
C ILE A 1224 18.77 36.15 -0.81
N SER A 1225 19.90 36.80 -0.53
CA SER A 1225 20.10 38.24 -0.75
C SER A 1225 20.30 38.55 -2.24
N GLY A 1226 19.62 39.57 -2.75
CA GLY A 1226 19.70 40.00 -4.15
C GLY A 1226 20.92 40.88 -4.46
N HIS A 1227 21.57 41.44 -3.45
CA HIS A 1227 22.61 42.46 -3.59
C HIS A 1227 23.97 41.99 -3.06
N SER A 1228 25.00 42.10 -3.89
CA SER A 1228 26.40 41.91 -3.50
C SER A 1228 26.96 43.17 -2.82
N GLY A 1229 26.77 43.26 -1.50
CA GLY A 1229 27.64 44.06 -0.62
C GLY A 1229 27.46 45.58 -0.63
N ASN A 1230 26.27 46.08 -0.33
CA ASN A 1230 26.11 47.43 0.24
C ASN A 1230 25.18 47.37 1.47
N GLU A 1231 25.63 47.98 2.56
CA GLU A 1231 24.91 48.08 3.82
C GLU A 1231 23.95 49.28 3.79
N ASP A 1232 22.72 49.08 3.31
CA ASP A 1232 21.61 50.03 3.51
C ASP A 1232 20.36 49.26 3.97
N VAL A 1233 20.46 48.68 5.18
CA VAL A 1233 19.40 47.88 5.80
C VAL A 1233 18.32 48.80 6.36
N THR A 1234 17.29 49.09 5.55
CA THR A 1234 16.06 49.79 5.97
C THR A 1234 14.76 49.06 5.63
N ALA A 1235 14.84 47.84 5.08
CA ALA A 1235 13.70 46.99 4.81
C ALA A 1235 13.74 45.72 5.68
N ASP A 1236 12.68 45.49 6.48
CA ASP A 1236 12.48 44.25 7.26
C ASP A 1236 12.16 43.02 6.40
N ASN A 1237 11.91 43.25 5.10
CA ASN A 1237 11.47 42.25 4.13
C ASN A 1237 12.65 41.46 3.53
N VAL A 1238 12.37 40.20 3.18
CA VAL A 1238 13.30 39.27 2.54
C VAL A 1238 13.22 39.39 1.01
N ASP A 1239 14.37 39.61 0.37
CA ASP A 1239 14.53 39.63 -1.10
C ASP A 1239 13.96 38.35 -1.74
N HIS A 1240 14.45 37.19 -1.33
CA HIS A 1240 14.03 35.88 -1.82
C HIS A 1240 13.99 34.85 -0.69
N LEU A 1241 12.91 34.08 -0.63
CA LEU A 1241 12.73 32.93 0.25
C LEU A 1241 12.55 31.66 -0.57
N TYR A 1242 13.33 30.63 -0.27
CA TYR A 1242 13.19 29.30 -0.83
C TYR A 1242 13.03 28.27 0.29
N LEU A 1243 11.81 27.75 0.46
CA LEU A 1243 11.51 26.67 1.41
C LEU A 1243 11.46 25.34 0.69
N TYR A 1244 12.13 24.31 1.20
CA TYR A 1244 11.99 22.95 0.68
C TYR A 1244 12.23 21.89 1.76
N ARG A 1245 11.51 20.77 1.67
CA ARG A 1245 11.71 19.65 2.60
C ARG A 1245 12.99 18.89 2.26
N SER A 1246 13.75 18.52 3.28
CA SER A 1246 15.02 17.80 3.13
C SER A 1246 15.12 16.63 4.11
N LEU A 1247 15.55 15.47 3.61
CA LEU A 1247 15.99 14.33 4.43
C LEU A 1247 17.52 14.34 4.68
N ALA A 1248 18.22 15.36 4.18
CA ALA A 1248 19.64 15.61 4.44
C ALA A 1248 19.85 16.74 5.47
N GLY A 1249 18.81 17.52 5.79
CA GLY A 1249 18.94 18.78 6.51
C GLY A 1249 19.36 19.94 5.60
N PRO A 1250 19.94 21.01 6.18
CA PRO A 1250 20.63 22.09 5.47
C PRO A 1250 21.68 21.58 4.48
N ARG A 1251 22.08 22.43 3.51
CA ARG A 1251 23.12 22.10 2.53
C ARG A 1251 24.46 22.76 2.87
N ASP A 1252 25.54 22.03 2.65
CA ASP A 1252 26.90 22.46 2.99
C ASP A 1252 27.53 23.42 1.95
N ASP A 1253 26.91 23.54 0.76
CA ASP A 1253 27.41 24.34 -0.37
C ASP A 1253 26.72 25.71 -0.53
N ALA A 1254 26.12 26.22 0.55
CA ALA A 1254 25.47 27.53 0.58
C ALA A 1254 26.51 28.66 0.41
N PRO A 1255 26.40 29.51 -0.65
CA PRO A 1255 27.28 30.67 -0.81
C PRO A 1255 26.92 31.77 0.19
N SER A 1256 27.81 32.73 0.40
CA SER A 1256 27.66 33.80 1.41
C SER A 1256 26.40 34.67 1.30
N PHE A 1257 25.79 34.77 0.12
CA PHE A 1257 24.53 35.47 -0.12
C PHE A 1257 23.28 34.61 0.15
N VAL A 1258 23.45 33.35 0.58
CA VAL A 1258 22.38 32.45 1.02
C VAL A 1258 22.52 32.21 2.52
N LYS A 1259 21.52 32.64 3.28
CA LYS A 1259 21.40 32.37 4.71
C LYS A 1259 20.35 31.29 4.93
N ILE A 1260 20.79 30.14 5.44
CA ILE A 1260 19.87 29.10 5.95
C ILE A 1260 19.45 29.50 7.37
N LEU A 1261 18.17 29.40 7.68
CA LEU A 1261 17.57 29.73 8.98
C LEU A 1261 17.33 28.50 9.86
#